data_AF-A0A1G1A758-F1
#
_entry.id   AF-A0A1G1A758-F1
#
_cell.length_a   1.000
_cell.length_b   1.000
_cell.length_c   1.000
_cell.angle_alpha   90.00
_cell.angle_beta   90.00
_cell.angle_gamma   90.00
#
_symmetry.space_group_name_H-M   'P 1'
#
loop_
_entity.id
_entity.type
_entity.pdbx_description
1 polymer ?
#
loop_
_entity_poly.entity_id
_entity_poly.type
_entity_poly.pdbx_seq_one_letter_code
_entity_poly.pdbx_strand_id
1 'polypeptide(L)'
;MDAPGADGWEGDGDMKNLTRGLMPFWLMNDASTVAEKIRYMRACRKGGIRSLVLHCRAGNLIPYASAEWFAMIRDLVNEGRRLGMTTWLYDEDPYPSGAAGGMVMEQRPDLAARYIQRQTPPATLKPGQLWFIGRHRVVWAGLVPVTRPGPTQDLTGMVGSVRADWFMKRWDSRYYYPTAPFVDCPRGDAINQQYTLRMPLVPQGMELVALTLEPAGSEGSWGALPDLLHPDTFPVFRQLSLDLYEGYVGRHYGRTIPGIFTDEAKPHGGTPWTGEMPAGFKHRYGYDLLPRLYQLFGEALSDDYLKTRMDYRRWITGRFVDVFLRPYRRYCEDRKLLLVGHMSPEDDPCQEAVTIGSVMPIMKYLSCPGTDLIVPLTGDARAPALNFGSLKAGSVRAQLGAPAATSESLGCSDWNITTWKARQIYAWQMVLGIDRFFTHGFWNSNEGVANYEAPPEFGPYNSIFRGTGETSRWMGTVQQFTDAAVDQTRVGLLNNLLPFWTIPAGGWQAGAETTDRQRHALEQTLLACLQAQAAVQMVDEQDLVHGGVGARGITVGRCRYATLLVPAATHVAQAVVEKLKQAVARGTSVYWLGGGPKQMVTHDYRLVKCPALPGTVLRVQQPSPEWCRRHLETHVTLTGVQRGECYVRRFIGRDGRAYVLACNVGDVAHTVVISGEKQRVWSPVEVDGSVTVRGTGTAWSVPAGGAGLFRLDAFTRDRVTGRVMARRRIKGLPAFRRLGPNLLRLCRTEVRSRGQRPHVLAEPYPYWQVYSNFKAQRILPQYVGDVPVESKALNPDLRYGFEFDVRGYRGTPVLVLDPRCARGTFRIWCNGRAVGGMRRFPLDNIRALRVPLAWLRHGRNVIELRFEVESAMEGLLSQLYVEGDFTVRLGRVRPVLEPRQDCDSRAGWQAGGMPHYMGAGVYAWTETISGVEAKSDWALELEHLVDNAELTVDGRSCGVRAWMPWRWTLPALREGEHRFRLHVYGSAANKHMLGSGPVAQGWIGKAWLCRMG
;
A
#
# COMPACT_ATOMS: atom_id res chain seq x y z
N MET A 1 14.87 25.62 -14.98
CA MET A 1 14.06 24.39 -15.14
C MET A 1 12.68 24.93 -15.31
N ASP A 2 12.24 25.04 -16.55
CA ASP A 2 10.91 25.56 -16.83
C ASP A 2 9.93 24.48 -16.42
N ALA A 3 9.13 24.77 -15.39
CA ALA A 3 7.94 23.99 -15.10
C ALA A 3 7.12 23.91 -16.40
N PRO A 4 6.49 22.77 -16.73
CA PRO A 4 5.60 22.70 -17.88
C PRO A 4 4.62 23.89 -17.79
N GLY A 5 4.63 24.71 -18.84
CA GLY A 5 3.85 25.93 -18.90
C GLY A 5 2.39 25.64 -18.60
N ALA A 6 1.71 26.62 -17.99
CA ALA A 6 0.29 26.59 -17.67
C ALA A 6 -0.63 26.59 -18.92
N ASP A 7 -0.15 26.06 -20.05
CA ASP A 7 -0.90 25.88 -21.28
C ASP A 7 -1.82 24.67 -21.11
N GLY A 8 -2.98 24.98 -20.53
CA GLY A 8 -4.28 24.36 -20.77
C GLY A 8 -4.30 22.87 -21.07
N TRP A 9 -4.54 22.07 -20.04
CA TRP A 9 -5.50 20.97 -20.15
C TRP A 9 -6.88 21.59 -20.50
N GLU A 10 -7.12 21.86 -21.79
CA GLU A 10 -8.41 22.25 -22.34
C GLU A 10 -9.06 21.03 -22.97
N GLY A 11 -9.89 20.35 -22.17
CA GLY A 11 -10.59 19.16 -22.64
C GLY A 11 -11.70 18.75 -21.69
N ASP A 12 -12.90 19.33 -21.89
CA ASP A 12 -14.17 18.77 -21.38
C ASP A 12 -14.42 17.31 -21.83
N GLY A 13 -13.55 16.75 -22.69
CA GLY A 13 -13.56 15.37 -23.18
C GLY A 13 -12.94 14.31 -22.26
N ASP A 14 -12.02 14.66 -21.35
CA ASP A 14 -11.14 13.68 -20.69
C ASP A 14 -11.67 13.07 -19.38
N MET A 15 -12.64 13.72 -18.73
CA MET A 15 -13.35 13.14 -17.58
C MET A 15 -14.27 11.97 -17.98
N LYS A 16 -14.55 11.76 -19.28
CA LYS A 16 -15.49 10.73 -19.75
C LYS A 16 -15.02 9.30 -19.48
N ASN A 17 -13.74 9.07 -19.23
CA ASN A 17 -13.15 7.73 -19.11
C ASN A 17 -12.68 7.34 -17.70
N LEU A 18 -12.73 8.24 -16.70
CA LEU A 18 -12.38 7.93 -15.31
C LEU A 18 -13.59 7.36 -14.56
N THR A 19 -13.70 6.03 -14.55
CA THR A 19 -14.78 5.28 -13.91
C THR A 19 -14.98 5.67 -12.44
N ARG A 20 -16.25 5.87 -12.05
CA ARG A 20 -16.66 6.05 -10.65
C ARG A 20 -16.78 4.72 -9.91
N GLY A 21 -16.53 4.75 -8.61
CA GLY A 21 -16.41 3.59 -7.73
C GLY A 21 -14.97 3.11 -7.62
N LEU A 22 -14.80 1.88 -7.14
CA LEU A 22 -13.49 1.25 -7.01
C LEU A 22 -12.92 0.83 -8.38
N MET A 23 -11.60 0.90 -8.51
CA MET A 23 -10.84 0.42 -9.68
C MET A 23 -9.78 -0.60 -9.23
N PRO A 24 -10.18 -1.81 -8.82
CA PRO A 24 -9.28 -2.73 -8.14
C PRO A 24 -8.18 -3.27 -9.05
N PHE A 25 -7.02 -3.57 -8.46
CA PHE A 25 -6.01 -4.43 -9.10
C PHE A 25 -6.56 -5.85 -9.19
N TRP A 26 -6.72 -6.35 -10.40
CA TRP A 26 -7.02 -7.75 -10.64
C TRP A 26 -5.72 -8.52 -10.75
N LEU A 27 -5.34 -9.13 -9.62
CA LEU A 27 -4.08 -9.84 -9.43
C LEU A 27 -4.18 -11.21 -10.11
N MET A 28 -3.63 -11.31 -11.31
CA MET A 28 -3.57 -12.53 -12.09
C MET A 28 -2.38 -13.37 -11.62
N ASN A 29 -2.65 -14.35 -10.75
CA ASN A 29 -1.63 -15.06 -9.97
C ASN A 29 -1.76 -16.60 -10.08
N ASP A 30 -2.29 -17.12 -11.19
CA ASP A 30 -2.56 -18.55 -11.37
C ASP A 30 -2.49 -19.06 -12.82
N ALA A 31 -2.86 -20.33 -13.03
CA ALA A 31 -2.99 -20.99 -14.33
C ALA A 31 -4.42 -20.98 -14.88
N SER A 32 -5.32 -20.11 -14.39
CA SER A 32 -6.71 -20.14 -14.85
C SER A 32 -6.84 -19.71 -16.32
N THR A 33 -7.76 -20.37 -17.01
CA THR A 33 -8.05 -20.14 -18.44
C THR A 33 -8.69 -18.77 -18.68
N VAL A 34 -8.57 -18.26 -19.91
CA VAL A 34 -9.26 -17.00 -20.32
C VAL A 34 -10.77 -17.07 -20.05
N ALA A 35 -11.40 -18.23 -20.24
CA ALA A 35 -12.82 -18.43 -19.95
C ALA A 35 -13.16 -18.32 -18.45
N GLU A 36 -12.28 -18.78 -17.56
CA GLU A 36 -12.40 -18.60 -16.11
C GLU A 36 -12.24 -17.13 -15.73
N LYS A 37 -11.25 -16.45 -16.29
CA LYS A 37 -11.02 -15.03 -16.07
C LYS A 37 -12.20 -14.17 -16.55
N ILE A 38 -12.81 -14.50 -17.70
CA ILE A 38 -14.05 -13.83 -18.17
C ILE A 38 -15.22 -14.06 -17.18
N ARG A 39 -15.37 -15.24 -16.60
CA ARG A 39 -16.40 -15.48 -15.57
C ARG A 39 -16.16 -14.65 -14.31
N TYR A 40 -14.90 -14.54 -13.88
CA TYR A 40 -14.50 -13.66 -12.78
C TYR A 40 -14.87 -12.20 -13.07
N MET A 41 -14.50 -11.68 -14.24
CA MET A 41 -14.83 -10.33 -14.67
C MET A 41 -16.34 -10.06 -14.68
N ARG A 42 -17.15 -11.01 -15.16
CA ARG A 42 -18.63 -10.90 -15.11
C ARG A 42 -19.17 -10.90 -13.68
N ALA A 43 -18.55 -11.66 -12.77
CA ALA A 43 -18.91 -11.63 -11.35
C ALA A 43 -18.58 -10.27 -10.72
N CYS A 44 -17.42 -9.69 -11.04
CA CYS A 44 -17.06 -8.31 -10.67
C CYS A 44 -18.12 -7.32 -11.16
N ARG A 45 -18.51 -7.40 -12.45
CA ARG A 45 -19.53 -6.53 -13.03
C ARG A 45 -20.87 -6.62 -12.33
N LYS A 46 -21.32 -7.85 -12.06
CA LYS A 46 -22.58 -8.12 -11.34
C LYS A 46 -22.56 -7.61 -9.91
N GLY A 47 -21.39 -7.63 -9.25
CA GLY A 47 -21.18 -7.07 -7.91
C GLY A 47 -21.07 -5.55 -7.84
N GLY A 48 -21.16 -4.85 -8.98
CA GLY A 48 -21.13 -3.38 -9.02
C GLY A 48 -19.75 -2.78 -9.32
N ILE A 49 -18.75 -3.61 -9.63
CA ILE A 49 -17.43 -3.15 -10.06
C ILE A 49 -17.47 -2.81 -11.56
N ARG A 50 -16.94 -1.63 -11.93
CA ARG A 50 -16.99 -1.11 -13.30
C ARG A 50 -15.62 -0.97 -13.96
N SER A 51 -14.55 -1.15 -13.19
CA SER A 51 -13.18 -1.05 -13.67
C SER A 51 -12.34 -2.16 -13.05
N LEU A 52 -11.34 -2.65 -13.79
CA LEU A 52 -10.30 -3.54 -13.29
C LEU A 52 -8.95 -3.08 -13.85
N VAL A 53 -7.88 -3.21 -13.07
CA VAL A 53 -6.50 -3.05 -13.55
C VAL A 53 -5.91 -4.43 -13.77
N LEU A 54 -5.45 -4.71 -14.98
CA LEU A 54 -4.93 -6.01 -15.38
C LEU A 54 -3.49 -6.17 -14.88
N HIS A 55 -3.30 -6.75 -13.69
CA HIS A 55 -2.01 -6.81 -13.00
C HIS A 55 -1.44 -8.24 -12.99
N CYS A 56 -0.25 -8.42 -13.58
CA CYS A 56 0.52 -9.67 -13.44
C CYS A 56 1.09 -9.77 -12.03
N ARG A 57 0.89 -10.88 -11.32
CA ARG A 57 1.30 -11.02 -9.92
C ARG A 57 1.97 -12.35 -9.64
N ALA A 58 2.75 -12.41 -8.56
CA ALA A 58 3.49 -13.60 -8.13
C ALA A 58 2.62 -14.87 -8.15
N GLY A 59 3.13 -15.90 -8.82
CA GLY A 59 2.41 -17.16 -9.03
C GLY A 59 1.58 -17.22 -10.32
N ASN A 60 1.61 -16.20 -11.17
CA ASN A 60 1.12 -16.28 -12.54
C ASN A 60 1.81 -17.45 -13.28
N LEU A 61 1.02 -18.26 -13.98
CA LEU A 61 1.51 -19.42 -14.75
C LEU A 61 1.28 -19.25 -16.26
N ILE A 62 0.81 -18.08 -16.69
CA ILE A 62 0.75 -17.68 -18.10
C ILE A 62 2.04 -16.91 -18.42
N PRO A 63 2.90 -17.35 -19.35
CA PRO A 63 4.20 -16.71 -19.57
C PRO A 63 4.08 -15.22 -19.87
N TYR A 64 4.57 -14.36 -18.98
CA TYR A 64 4.50 -12.90 -19.12
C TYR A 64 5.22 -12.45 -20.40
N ALA A 65 4.70 -11.39 -21.02
CA ALA A 65 5.17 -10.85 -22.31
C ALA A 65 5.21 -11.83 -23.50
N SER A 66 4.59 -13.01 -23.38
CA SER A 66 4.39 -13.91 -24.52
C SER A 66 3.18 -13.51 -25.37
N ALA A 67 3.10 -14.08 -26.58
CA ALA A 67 1.91 -13.93 -27.43
C ALA A 67 0.63 -14.45 -26.73
N GLU A 68 0.74 -15.45 -25.86
CA GLU A 68 -0.37 -15.97 -25.06
C GLU A 68 -0.87 -14.93 -24.04
N TRP A 69 0.06 -14.28 -23.32
CA TRP A 69 -0.27 -13.20 -22.38
C TRP A 69 -1.02 -12.06 -23.07
N PHE A 70 -0.48 -11.51 -24.15
CA PHE A 70 -1.12 -10.38 -24.84
C PHE A 70 -2.43 -10.76 -25.52
N ALA A 71 -2.58 -11.99 -26.01
CA ALA A 71 -3.85 -12.50 -26.53
C ALA A 71 -4.92 -12.59 -25.42
N MET A 72 -4.55 -13.07 -24.23
CA MET A 72 -5.44 -13.04 -23.06
C MET A 72 -5.86 -11.61 -22.73
N ILE A 73 -4.92 -10.68 -22.62
CA ILE A 73 -5.23 -9.26 -22.32
C ILE A 73 -6.20 -8.68 -23.35
N ARG A 74 -5.95 -8.91 -24.65
CA ARG A 74 -6.87 -8.50 -25.72
C ARG A 74 -8.28 -9.04 -25.53
N ASP A 75 -8.42 -10.31 -25.18
CA ASP A 75 -9.73 -10.94 -25.01
C ASP A 75 -10.46 -10.42 -23.77
N LEU A 76 -9.73 -10.15 -22.67
CA LEU A 76 -10.28 -9.51 -21.47
C LEU A 76 -10.71 -8.06 -21.73
N VAL A 77 -9.93 -7.28 -22.48
CA VAL A 77 -10.28 -5.91 -22.88
C VAL A 77 -11.51 -5.91 -23.80
N ASN A 78 -11.60 -6.83 -24.76
CA ASN A 78 -12.77 -6.98 -25.62
C ASN A 78 -14.04 -7.30 -24.82
N GLU A 79 -13.95 -8.20 -23.84
CA GLU A 79 -15.06 -8.51 -22.94
C GLU A 79 -15.41 -7.33 -22.05
N GLY A 80 -14.43 -6.59 -21.52
CA GLY A 80 -14.63 -5.36 -20.78
C GLY A 80 -15.43 -4.33 -21.57
N ARG A 81 -15.07 -4.12 -22.84
CA ARG A 81 -15.84 -3.27 -23.77
C ARG A 81 -17.29 -3.73 -23.89
N ARG A 82 -17.53 -5.04 -24.04
CA ARG A 82 -18.88 -5.62 -24.16
C ARG A 82 -19.71 -5.42 -22.88
N LEU A 83 -19.06 -5.44 -21.71
CA LEU A 83 -19.69 -5.25 -20.40
C LEU A 83 -19.86 -3.77 -20.00
N GLY A 84 -19.31 -2.83 -20.79
CA GLY A 84 -19.22 -1.42 -20.45
C GLY A 84 -18.31 -1.17 -19.24
N MET A 85 -17.24 -1.94 -19.11
CA MET A 85 -16.21 -1.78 -18.08
C MET A 85 -14.96 -1.16 -18.68
N THR A 86 -14.22 -0.42 -17.86
CA THR A 86 -12.85 -0.02 -18.18
C THR A 86 -11.85 -1.08 -17.72
N THR A 87 -10.78 -1.25 -18.48
CA THR A 87 -9.68 -2.17 -18.17
C THR A 87 -8.37 -1.40 -18.27
N TRP A 88 -7.75 -1.12 -17.13
CA TRP A 88 -6.46 -0.42 -17.10
C TRP A 88 -5.32 -1.41 -17.33
N LEU A 89 -4.24 -0.93 -17.94
CA LEU A 89 -3.02 -1.70 -18.05
C LEU A 89 -2.16 -1.47 -16.81
N TYR A 90 -1.51 -2.54 -16.37
CA TYR A 90 -0.41 -2.49 -15.42
C TYR A 90 0.87 -2.78 -16.22
N ASP A 91 1.90 -1.97 -16.04
CA ASP A 91 3.04 -1.91 -16.98
C ASP A 91 4.15 -2.93 -16.73
N GLU A 92 4.06 -3.71 -15.64
CA GLU A 92 5.17 -4.51 -15.10
C GLU A 92 4.75 -5.92 -14.59
N ASP A 93 5.73 -6.80 -14.34
CA ASP A 93 5.58 -8.09 -13.64
C ASP A 93 6.67 -8.35 -12.58
N PRO A 94 6.45 -8.10 -11.28
CA PRO A 94 5.24 -7.52 -10.69
C PRO A 94 5.35 -6.02 -10.42
N TYR A 95 6.49 -5.50 -9.96
CA TYR A 95 6.82 -4.10 -9.63
C TYR A 95 8.28 -4.06 -9.13
N PRO A 96 8.98 -2.91 -9.08
CA PRO A 96 8.61 -1.57 -9.59
C PRO A 96 8.73 -1.45 -11.12
N SER A 97 8.04 -0.48 -11.71
CA SER A 97 8.03 -0.27 -13.18
C SER A 97 9.42 0.03 -13.75
N GLY A 98 9.69 -0.56 -14.92
CA GLY A 98 10.87 -0.27 -15.75
C GLY A 98 11.73 -1.48 -16.06
N ALA A 99 11.39 -2.67 -15.53
CA ALA A 99 12.14 -3.90 -15.70
C ALA A 99 11.57 -4.82 -16.80
N ALA A 100 10.28 -4.68 -17.13
CA ALA A 100 9.52 -5.57 -18.02
C ALA A 100 9.74 -7.05 -17.68
N GLY A 101 9.39 -7.49 -16.47
CA GLY A 101 9.59 -8.87 -16.01
C GLY A 101 11.06 -9.27 -15.91
N GLY A 102 11.96 -8.30 -15.75
CA GLY A 102 13.41 -8.49 -15.74
C GLY A 102 14.08 -8.52 -17.12
N MET A 103 13.32 -8.47 -18.21
CA MET A 103 13.85 -8.57 -19.59
C MET A 103 14.71 -7.37 -19.99
N VAL A 104 14.50 -6.18 -19.39
CA VAL A 104 15.37 -5.01 -19.63
C VAL A 104 16.81 -5.33 -19.23
N MET A 105 17.01 -6.00 -18.09
CA MET A 105 18.34 -6.35 -17.57
C MET A 105 18.92 -7.57 -18.28
N GLU A 106 18.06 -8.47 -18.75
CA GLU A 106 18.49 -9.60 -19.58
C GLU A 106 19.08 -9.11 -20.92
N GLN A 107 18.40 -8.20 -21.61
CA GLN A 107 18.86 -7.69 -22.92
C GLN A 107 19.96 -6.63 -22.81
N ARG A 108 19.90 -5.81 -21.77
CA ARG A 108 20.86 -4.73 -21.49
C ARG A 108 21.36 -4.80 -20.05
N PRO A 109 22.26 -5.75 -19.72
CA PRO A 109 22.82 -5.88 -18.37
C PRO A 109 23.57 -4.63 -17.88
N ASP A 110 24.02 -3.78 -18.80
CA ASP A 110 24.65 -2.49 -18.52
C ASP A 110 23.69 -1.45 -17.93
N LEU A 111 22.38 -1.64 -18.10
CA LEU A 111 21.33 -0.81 -17.50
C LEU A 111 20.98 -1.24 -16.08
N ALA A 112 21.67 -2.20 -15.47
CA ALA A 112 21.38 -2.61 -14.09
C ALA A 112 21.75 -1.47 -13.12
N ALA A 113 20.79 -1.09 -12.28
CA ALA A 113 20.96 -0.04 -11.29
C ALA A 113 22.12 -0.33 -10.34
N ARG A 114 22.85 0.73 -10.01
CA ARG A 114 23.94 0.75 -9.05
C ARG A 114 23.74 1.87 -8.05
N TYR A 115 24.26 1.68 -6.84
CA TYR A 115 24.32 2.73 -5.83
C TYR A 115 25.69 2.83 -5.19
N ILE A 116 25.98 3.98 -4.60
CA ILE A 116 27.26 4.26 -3.97
C ILE A 116 27.25 3.75 -2.53
N GLN A 117 28.14 2.82 -2.19
CA GLN A 117 28.34 2.38 -0.81
C GLN A 117 29.68 2.86 -0.27
N ARG A 118 29.69 3.30 0.99
CA ARG A 118 30.90 3.69 1.70
C ARG A 118 31.53 2.47 2.38
N GLN A 119 32.79 2.23 2.09
CA GLN A 119 33.63 1.19 2.69
C GLN A 119 34.73 1.82 3.56
N THR A 120 35.05 1.18 4.67
CA THR A 120 36.14 1.53 5.58
C THR A 120 37.01 0.30 5.87
N PRO A 121 38.33 0.44 6.02
CA PRO A 121 39.19 -0.68 6.36
C PRO A 121 38.86 -1.25 7.75
N PRO A 122 39.03 -2.56 7.98
CA PRO A 122 39.01 -3.12 9.33
C PRO A 122 40.00 -2.41 10.24
N ALA A 123 39.59 -2.08 11.47
CA ALA A 123 40.42 -1.36 12.44
C ALA A 123 41.73 -2.08 12.82
N THR A 124 41.83 -3.38 12.53
CA THR A 124 43.01 -4.21 12.78
C THR A 124 44.11 -4.08 11.73
N LEU A 125 43.81 -3.50 10.56
CA LEU A 125 44.78 -3.34 9.48
C LEU A 125 45.79 -2.22 9.79
N LYS A 126 47.08 -2.53 9.60
CA LYS A 126 48.22 -1.63 9.82
C LYS A 126 48.72 -1.05 8.49
N PRO A 127 49.42 0.11 8.52
CA PRO A 127 50.08 0.67 7.33
C PRO A 127 50.95 -0.38 6.61
N GLY A 128 50.89 -0.38 5.28
CA GLY A 128 51.60 -1.33 4.42
C GLY A 128 50.86 -2.65 4.16
N GLN A 129 49.84 -3.01 4.95
CA GLN A 129 49.01 -4.19 4.69
C GLN A 129 48.00 -3.94 3.57
N LEU A 130 47.52 -5.00 2.92
CA LEU A 130 46.47 -4.90 1.90
C LEU A 130 45.10 -4.80 2.56
N TRP A 131 44.38 -3.72 2.28
CA TRP A 131 42.95 -3.66 2.49
C TRP A 131 42.23 -4.21 1.27
N PHE A 132 41.51 -5.31 1.46
CA PHE A 132 40.61 -5.86 0.46
C PHE A 132 39.27 -5.14 0.56
N ILE A 133 39.03 -4.21 -0.37
CA ILE A 133 37.85 -3.35 -0.39
C ILE A 133 36.61 -4.16 -0.77
N GLY A 134 36.73 -5.00 -1.79
CA GLY A 134 35.63 -5.85 -2.26
C GLY A 134 35.71 -6.18 -3.75
N ARG A 135 34.66 -6.77 -4.30
CA ARG A 135 34.57 -7.16 -5.73
C ARG A 135 34.01 -6.05 -6.62
N HIS A 136 33.34 -5.08 -6.01
CA HIS A 136 32.64 -4.01 -6.70
C HIS A 136 33.56 -2.86 -7.07
N ARG A 137 33.26 -2.19 -8.18
CA ARG A 137 34.08 -1.12 -8.72
C ARG A 137 34.21 0.01 -7.70
N VAL A 138 35.44 0.43 -7.43
CA VAL A 138 35.73 1.64 -6.63
C VAL A 138 35.66 2.86 -7.54
N VAL A 139 34.79 3.82 -7.21
CA VAL A 139 34.66 5.10 -7.95
C VAL A 139 35.52 6.21 -7.36
N TRP A 140 35.83 6.11 -6.07
CA TRP A 140 36.70 7.05 -5.38
C TRP A 140 37.28 6.39 -4.13
N ALA A 141 38.56 6.64 -3.81
CA ALA A 141 39.16 6.27 -2.53
C ALA A 141 40.10 7.37 -2.06
N GLY A 142 40.17 7.60 -0.76
CA GLY A 142 41.01 8.67 -0.24
C GLY A 142 40.97 8.83 1.27
N LEU A 143 41.85 9.71 1.75
CA LEU A 143 41.84 10.18 3.14
C LEU A 143 40.90 11.37 3.25
N VAL A 144 39.93 11.26 4.15
CA VAL A 144 38.92 12.29 4.42
C VAL A 144 39.01 12.80 5.86
N PRO A 145 38.76 14.10 6.11
CA PRO A 145 38.67 14.61 7.47
C PRO A 145 37.43 14.04 8.20
N VAL A 146 37.56 13.78 9.50
CA VAL A 146 36.43 13.30 10.35
C VAL A 146 35.98 14.27 11.43
N THR A 147 36.85 15.18 11.91
CA THR A 147 36.54 16.06 13.05
C THR A 147 36.41 17.54 12.69
N ARG A 148 37.14 17.99 11.68
CA ARG A 148 37.18 19.40 11.25
C ARG A 148 37.42 19.50 9.75
N PRO A 149 36.95 20.55 9.07
CA PRO A 149 37.31 20.80 7.68
C PRO A 149 38.82 20.71 7.45
N GLY A 150 39.20 20.07 6.35
CA GLY A 150 40.60 19.88 5.97
C GLY A 150 40.73 19.35 4.55
N PRO A 151 41.95 19.38 3.98
CA PRO A 151 42.20 18.85 2.65
C PRO A 151 41.98 17.33 2.63
N THR A 152 41.42 16.83 1.54
CA THR A 152 41.39 15.40 1.25
C THR A 152 42.61 14.99 0.45
N GLN A 153 42.97 13.71 0.54
CA GLN A 153 43.96 13.09 -0.35
C GLN A 153 43.29 12.05 -1.22
N ASP A 154 43.28 12.27 -2.53
CA ASP A 154 42.78 11.29 -3.49
C ASP A 154 43.81 10.15 -3.65
N LEU A 155 43.37 8.93 -3.35
CA LEU A 155 44.14 7.71 -3.46
C LEU A 155 43.51 6.73 -4.47
N THR A 156 42.57 7.19 -5.29
CA THR A 156 41.85 6.35 -6.25
C THR A 156 42.82 5.66 -7.22
N GLY A 157 43.88 6.36 -7.66
CA GLY A 157 44.92 5.79 -8.50
C GLY A 157 45.80 4.73 -7.82
N MET A 158 45.70 4.56 -6.50
CA MET A 158 46.39 3.52 -5.73
C MET A 158 45.56 2.25 -5.54
N VAL A 159 44.29 2.27 -5.99
CA VAL A 159 43.42 1.09 -5.98
C VAL A 159 43.80 0.17 -7.14
N GLY A 160 44.04 -1.11 -6.85
CA GLY A 160 44.37 -2.13 -7.84
C GLY A 160 43.70 -3.47 -7.54
N SER A 161 43.73 -4.39 -8.49
CA SER A 161 43.13 -5.73 -8.32
C SER A 161 44.14 -6.75 -7.80
N VAL A 162 43.75 -7.54 -6.80
CA VAL A 162 44.54 -8.66 -6.27
C VAL A 162 43.70 -9.94 -6.27
N ARG A 163 44.36 -11.08 -6.51
CA ARG A 163 43.84 -12.44 -6.30
C ARG A 163 44.69 -13.08 -5.20
N ALA A 164 44.08 -13.48 -4.10
CA ALA A 164 44.80 -14.00 -2.93
C ALA A 164 44.39 -15.43 -2.53
N ASP A 165 43.28 -15.93 -3.08
CA ASP A 165 42.77 -17.26 -2.76
C ASP A 165 43.45 -18.30 -3.65
N TRP A 166 44.50 -18.94 -3.13
CA TRP A 166 45.27 -19.95 -3.83
C TRP A 166 44.61 -21.33 -3.74
N PHE A 167 44.61 -22.05 -4.86
CA PHE A 167 44.31 -23.47 -4.88
C PHE A 167 45.31 -24.20 -5.79
N MET A 168 45.41 -25.52 -5.62
CA MET A 168 46.27 -26.38 -6.44
C MET A 168 45.41 -27.45 -7.11
N LYS A 169 45.69 -27.72 -8.39
CA LYS A 169 45.09 -28.83 -9.15
C LYS A 169 46.14 -29.54 -9.99
N ARG A 170 45.91 -30.81 -10.30
CA ARG A 170 46.66 -31.51 -11.35
C ARG A 170 46.09 -31.09 -12.71
N TRP A 171 46.92 -30.42 -13.51
CA TRP A 171 46.52 -29.86 -14.79
C TRP A 171 46.76 -30.85 -15.92
N ASP A 172 45.82 -30.96 -16.86
CA ASP A 172 45.98 -31.77 -18.05
C ASP A 172 46.75 -30.98 -19.12
N SER A 173 48.03 -31.35 -19.33
CA SER A 173 48.91 -30.71 -20.31
C SER A 173 48.36 -30.74 -21.73
N ARG A 174 47.47 -31.69 -22.05
CA ARG A 174 46.87 -31.85 -23.39
C ARG A 174 45.93 -30.70 -23.75
N TYR A 175 45.53 -29.86 -22.79
CA TYR A 175 44.82 -28.62 -23.11
C TYR A 175 45.63 -27.68 -24.02
N TYR A 176 46.95 -27.64 -23.86
CA TYR A 176 47.85 -26.85 -24.72
C TYR A 176 48.42 -27.66 -25.88
N TYR A 177 48.61 -28.97 -25.68
CA TYR A 177 49.20 -29.87 -26.68
C TYR A 177 48.30 -31.11 -26.86
N PRO A 178 47.19 -30.99 -27.60
CA PRO A 178 46.16 -32.05 -27.67
C PRO A 178 46.67 -33.39 -28.16
N THR A 179 47.77 -33.39 -28.93
CA THR A 179 48.38 -34.58 -29.53
C THR A 179 49.57 -35.13 -28.75
N ALA A 180 50.00 -34.48 -27.66
CA ALA A 180 51.10 -34.96 -26.83
C ALA A 180 50.61 -36.00 -25.79
N PRO A 181 51.48 -36.89 -25.29
CA PRO A 181 51.18 -37.73 -24.14
C PRO A 181 50.77 -36.89 -22.92
N PHE A 182 49.86 -37.42 -22.10
CA PHE A 182 49.47 -36.77 -20.84
C PHE A 182 50.67 -36.63 -19.91
N VAL A 183 50.97 -35.40 -19.52
CA VAL A 183 51.99 -35.09 -18.51
C VAL A 183 51.26 -34.51 -17.31
N ASP A 184 51.31 -35.23 -16.19
CA ASP A 184 50.69 -34.83 -14.94
C ASP A 184 51.51 -33.72 -14.27
N CYS A 185 50.99 -32.50 -14.30
CA CYS A 185 51.67 -31.32 -13.79
C CYS A 185 50.83 -30.64 -12.68
N PRO A 186 51.30 -30.56 -11.43
CA PRO A 186 50.63 -29.78 -10.40
C PRO A 186 50.75 -28.29 -10.72
N ARG A 187 49.61 -27.59 -10.74
CA ARG A 187 49.52 -26.15 -10.99
C ARG A 187 48.82 -25.46 -9.83
N GLY A 188 49.45 -24.42 -9.29
CA GLY A 188 48.84 -23.47 -8.36
C GLY A 188 48.25 -22.29 -9.13
N ASP A 189 47.02 -21.90 -8.80
CA ASP A 189 46.37 -20.71 -9.36
C ASP A 189 45.75 -19.90 -8.21
N ALA A 190 45.79 -18.56 -8.31
CA ALA A 190 45.08 -17.65 -7.42
C ALA A 190 43.79 -17.14 -8.08
N ILE A 191 42.68 -17.14 -7.34
CA ILE A 191 41.33 -16.74 -7.81
C ILE A 191 40.74 -15.62 -6.95
N ASN A 192 39.45 -15.33 -7.18
CA ASN A 192 38.67 -14.33 -6.46
C ASN A 192 39.30 -12.92 -6.52
N GLN A 193 39.28 -12.33 -7.72
CA GLN A 193 39.74 -10.96 -7.91
C GLN A 193 38.95 -9.99 -7.02
N GLN A 194 39.67 -9.16 -6.27
CA GLN A 194 39.12 -8.08 -5.44
C GLN A 194 39.89 -6.79 -5.68
N TYR A 195 39.21 -5.66 -5.59
CA TYR A 195 39.84 -4.35 -5.49
C TYR A 195 40.47 -4.20 -4.12
N THR A 196 41.70 -3.69 -4.12
CA THR A 196 42.53 -3.55 -2.95
C THR A 196 43.25 -2.21 -2.95
N LEU A 197 43.58 -1.75 -1.76
CA LEU A 197 44.45 -0.60 -1.56
C LEU A 197 45.44 -0.94 -0.45
N ARG A 198 46.72 -0.63 -0.64
CA ARG A 198 47.71 -0.80 0.42
C ARG A 198 47.50 0.31 1.46
N MET A 199 47.26 -0.09 2.70
CA MET A 199 46.99 0.83 3.81
C MET A 199 48.07 1.93 3.87
N PRO A 200 47.70 3.21 3.68
CA PRO A 200 48.62 4.32 3.88
C PRO A 200 48.81 4.57 5.38
N LEU A 201 49.74 5.47 5.73
CA LEU A 201 49.69 6.10 7.04
C LEU A 201 48.43 6.97 7.09
N VAL A 202 47.53 6.72 8.04
CA VAL A 202 46.32 7.53 8.25
C VAL A 202 46.60 8.56 9.34
N PRO A 203 46.68 9.86 9.04
CA PRO A 203 46.92 10.90 10.03
C PRO A 203 45.78 10.98 11.07
N GLN A 204 46.10 11.47 12.27
CA GLN A 204 45.08 11.73 13.30
C GLN A 204 44.02 12.71 12.79
N GLY A 205 42.74 12.36 12.97
CA GLY A 205 41.61 13.17 12.50
C GLY A 205 41.27 12.99 11.02
N MET A 206 41.92 12.04 10.33
CA MET A 206 41.52 11.55 9.02
C MET A 206 41.06 10.09 9.09
N GLU A 207 40.30 9.69 8.08
CA GLU A 207 39.87 8.32 7.87
C GLU A 207 40.10 7.93 6.41
N LEU A 208 40.53 6.69 6.19
CA LEU A 208 40.60 6.11 4.85
C LEU A 208 39.23 5.56 4.47
N VAL A 209 38.71 5.99 3.33
CA VAL A 209 37.43 5.50 2.79
C VAL A 209 37.58 5.10 1.33
N ALA A 210 36.75 4.17 0.90
CA ALA A 210 36.55 3.82 -0.50
C ALA A 210 35.04 3.83 -0.79
N LEU A 211 34.65 4.32 -1.96
CA LEU A 211 33.28 4.39 -2.41
C LEU A 211 33.11 3.38 -3.55
N THR A 212 32.28 2.36 -3.33
CA THR A 212 32.02 1.27 -4.28
C THR A 212 30.67 1.43 -4.97
N LEU A 213 30.53 0.85 -6.17
CA LEU A 213 29.26 0.75 -6.89
C LEU A 213 28.63 -0.63 -6.72
N GLU A 214 27.65 -0.70 -5.84
CA GLU A 214 26.94 -1.93 -5.49
C GLU A 214 25.72 -2.15 -6.39
N PRO A 215 25.37 -3.42 -6.70
CA PRO A 215 24.13 -3.75 -7.42
C PRO A 215 22.90 -3.40 -6.59
N ALA A 216 21.93 -2.69 -7.18
CA ALA A 216 20.62 -2.50 -6.57
C ALA A 216 19.67 -3.64 -6.94
N GLY A 217 18.88 -4.13 -5.96
CA GLY A 217 17.80 -5.07 -6.20
C GLY A 217 18.21 -6.55 -6.33
N SER A 218 19.40 -6.93 -5.87
CA SER A 218 19.86 -8.33 -5.83
C SER A 218 18.90 -9.27 -5.10
N GLU A 219 18.19 -8.76 -4.11
CA GLU A 219 17.22 -9.51 -3.30
C GLU A 219 15.82 -9.61 -3.95
N GLY A 220 15.58 -8.89 -5.04
CA GLY A 220 14.27 -8.74 -5.67
C GLY A 220 13.92 -9.83 -6.68
N SER A 221 12.71 -9.77 -7.25
CA SER A 221 12.14 -10.80 -8.13
C SER A 221 12.98 -11.14 -9.37
N TRP A 222 13.77 -10.18 -9.86
CA TRP A 222 14.59 -10.34 -11.07
C TRP A 222 16.10 -10.39 -10.80
N GLY A 223 16.53 -10.31 -9.54
CA GLY A 223 17.96 -10.28 -9.16
C GLY A 223 18.72 -8.99 -9.52
N ALA A 224 18.08 -8.01 -10.15
CA ALA A 224 18.56 -6.65 -10.34
C ALA A 224 17.38 -5.72 -10.66
N LEU A 225 17.53 -4.42 -10.35
CA LEU A 225 16.60 -3.37 -10.76
C LEU A 225 17.17 -2.53 -11.91
N PRO A 226 16.34 -1.88 -12.74
CA PRO A 226 16.77 -1.04 -13.86
C PRO A 226 17.29 0.34 -13.42
N ASP A 227 18.33 0.86 -14.07
CA ASP A 227 18.83 2.22 -13.88
C ASP A 227 17.87 3.23 -14.54
N LEU A 228 16.89 3.71 -13.78
CA LEU A 228 15.92 4.72 -14.24
C LEU A 228 16.55 6.12 -14.44
N LEU A 229 17.86 6.29 -14.29
CA LEU A 229 18.60 7.51 -14.59
C LEU A 229 19.36 7.44 -15.93
N HIS A 230 19.43 6.26 -16.54
CA HIS A 230 20.05 6.04 -17.84
C HIS A 230 19.05 6.33 -18.98
N PRO A 231 19.44 7.07 -20.04
CA PRO A 231 18.51 7.53 -21.06
C PRO A 231 17.95 6.40 -21.94
N ASP A 232 18.67 5.29 -22.06
CA ASP A 232 18.23 4.10 -22.81
C ASP A 232 17.17 3.26 -22.07
N THR A 233 17.01 3.42 -20.76
CA THR A 233 16.16 2.52 -19.96
C THR A 233 14.69 2.59 -20.38
N PHE A 234 14.12 3.79 -20.49
CA PHE A 234 12.73 3.93 -20.92
C PHE A 234 12.49 3.43 -22.36
N PRO A 235 13.32 3.76 -23.38
CA PRO A 235 13.20 3.18 -24.71
C PRO A 235 13.17 1.65 -24.75
N VAL A 236 14.06 0.99 -24.00
CA VAL A 236 14.11 -0.48 -23.93
C VAL A 236 12.88 -1.03 -23.22
N PHE A 237 12.52 -0.47 -22.06
CA PHE A 237 11.30 -0.83 -21.33
C PHE A 237 10.04 -0.69 -22.19
N ARG A 238 9.91 0.43 -22.91
CA ARG A 238 8.80 0.68 -23.83
C ARG A 238 8.69 -0.42 -24.88
N GLN A 239 9.81 -0.78 -25.51
CA GLN A 239 9.84 -1.81 -26.54
C GLN A 239 9.46 -3.20 -26.00
N LEU A 240 9.91 -3.54 -24.79
CA LEU A 240 9.72 -4.87 -24.20
C LEU A 240 8.38 -5.05 -23.47
N SER A 241 7.66 -3.96 -23.19
CA SER A 241 6.36 -4.00 -22.51
C SER A 241 5.30 -3.19 -23.26
N LEU A 242 5.45 -1.87 -23.31
CA LEU A 242 4.37 -0.95 -23.72
C LEU A 242 3.99 -1.08 -25.21
N ASP A 243 4.98 -1.18 -26.10
CA ASP A 243 4.77 -1.31 -27.55
C ASP A 243 4.09 -2.65 -27.89
N LEU A 244 4.34 -3.70 -27.08
CA LEU A 244 3.67 -5.00 -27.23
C LEU A 244 2.20 -4.93 -26.85
N TYR A 245 1.86 -4.24 -25.75
CA TYR A 245 0.45 -3.95 -25.44
C TYR A 245 -0.23 -3.17 -26.57
N GLU A 246 0.43 -2.15 -27.11
CA GLU A 246 -0.11 -1.33 -28.21
C GLU A 246 -0.47 -2.20 -29.43
N GLY A 247 0.40 -3.13 -29.81
CA GLY A 247 0.16 -4.03 -30.94
C GLY A 247 -1.12 -4.88 -30.80
N TYR A 248 -1.51 -5.24 -29.57
CA TYR A 248 -2.68 -6.10 -29.33
C TYR A 248 -3.96 -5.33 -28.97
N VAL A 249 -3.83 -4.24 -28.22
CA VAL A 249 -4.97 -3.51 -27.64
C VAL A 249 -5.00 -2.02 -27.93
N GLY A 250 -4.06 -1.48 -28.71
CA GLY A 250 -3.94 -0.04 -28.98
C GLY A 250 -5.21 0.63 -29.54
N ARG A 251 -6.03 -0.10 -30.32
CA ARG A 251 -7.34 0.38 -30.81
C ARG A 251 -8.36 0.70 -29.69
N HIS A 252 -8.09 0.27 -28.46
CA HIS A 252 -8.92 0.49 -27.27
C HIS A 252 -8.42 1.64 -26.37
N TYR A 253 -7.26 2.23 -26.68
CA TYR A 253 -6.69 3.36 -25.93
C TYR A 253 -7.60 4.59 -25.97
N GLY A 254 -7.66 5.31 -24.84
CA GLY A 254 -8.55 6.45 -24.63
C GLY A 254 -10.04 6.10 -24.66
N ARG A 255 -10.39 4.82 -24.54
CA ARG A 255 -11.78 4.32 -24.56
C ARG A 255 -11.99 3.28 -23.46
N THR A 256 -11.86 1.99 -23.80
CA THR A 256 -11.97 0.88 -22.84
C THR A 256 -10.74 0.81 -21.95
N ILE A 257 -9.57 1.23 -22.45
CA ILE A 257 -8.34 1.39 -21.69
C ILE A 257 -8.12 2.89 -21.47
N PRO A 258 -8.41 3.42 -20.26
CA PRO A 258 -8.25 4.85 -19.99
C PRO A 258 -6.78 5.24 -19.80
N GLY A 259 -5.94 4.31 -19.36
CA GLY A 259 -4.58 4.61 -18.97
C GLY A 259 -3.78 3.40 -18.51
N ILE A 260 -2.57 3.71 -18.05
CA ILE A 260 -1.56 2.77 -17.57
C ILE A 260 -1.20 3.17 -16.13
N PHE A 261 -1.17 2.17 -15.25
CA PHE A 261 -0.66 2.31 -13.88
C PHE A 261 0.84 2.00 -13.87
N THR A 262 1.64 2.94 -13.36
CA THR A 262 3.07 2.76 -13.06
C THR A 262 3.28 2.71 -11.55
N ASP A 263 4.05 1.74 -11.08
CA ASP A 263 4.15 1.40 -9.67
C ASP A 263 5.59 1.54 -9.15
N GLU A 264 5.74 2.30 -8.08
CA GLU A 264 6.99 2.57 -7.36
C GLU A 264 8.24 2.88 -8.22
N ALA A 265 8.08 3.47 -9.41
CA ALA A 265 9.20 3.84 -10.24
C ALA A 265 10.08 4.88 -9.52
N LYS A 266 11.34 4.55 -9.22
CA LYS A 266 12.25 5.45 -8.50
C LYS A 266 13.73 5.15 -8.77
N PRO A 267 14.62 6.13 -8.59
CA PRO A 267 16.06 5.87 -8.54
C PRO A 267 16.40 4.89 -7.39
N HIS A 268 17.05 3.77 -7.69
CA HIS A 268 17.23 2.68 -6.72
C HIS A 268 18.52 2.77 -5.90
N GLY A 269 18.46 2.29 -4.64
CA GLY A 269 19.63 2.06 -3.77
C GLY A 269 20.02 3.20 -2.83
N GLY A 270 19.18 4.23 -2.64
CA GLY A 270 19.38 5.33 -1.66
C GLY A 270 20.50 6.33 -1.99
N THR A 271 21.52 5.90 -2.73
CA THR A 271 22.57 6.73 -3.37
C THR A 271 22.74 6.29 -4.83
N PRO A 272 21.68 6.38 -5.63
CA PRO A 272 21.67 5.91 -7.02
C PRO A 272 22.81 6.51 -7.85
N TRP A 273 23.37 5.72 -8.75
CA TRP A 273 24.46 6.13 -9.63
C TRP A 273 24.18 5.72 -11.06
N THR A 274 24.56 6.60 -12.00
CA THR A 274 24.59 6.29 -13.43
C THR A 274 25.89 6.79 -14.05
N GLY A 275 26.36 6.14 -15.11
CA GLY A 275 27.67 6.41 -15.72
C GLY A 275 27.85 7.85 -16.21
N GLU A 276 26.77 8.51 -16.64
CA GLU A 276 26.77 9.89 -17.15
C GLU A 276 26.82 10.96 -16.04
N MET A 277 26.66 10.56 -14.77
CA MET A 277 26.55 11.50 -13.65
C MET A 277 27.73 12.47 -13.55
N PRO A 278 29.01 12.06 -13.62
CA PRO A 278 30.13 13.01 -13.44
C PRO A 278 30.10 14.18 -14.44
N ALA A 279 29.89 13.88 -15.72
CA ALA A 279 29.86 14.88 -16.77
C ALA A 279 28.61 15.76 -16.68
N GLY A 280 27.43 15.15 -16.52
CA GLY A 280 26.16 15.86 -16.40
C GLY A 280 26.09 16.73 -15.14
N PHE A 281 26.66 16.28 -14.03
CA PHE A 281 26.71 17.02 -12.78
C PHE A 281 27.63 18.24 -12.89
N LYS A 282 28.84 18.07 -13.44
CA LYS A 282 29.77 19.19 -13.68
C LYS A 282 29.16 20.24 -14.59
N HIS A 283 28.50 19.81 -15.68
CA HIS A 283 27.80 20.72 -16.58
C HIS A 283 26.69 21.51 -15.86
N ARG A 284 25.93 20.85 -14.99
CA ARG A 284 24.79 21.44 -14.26
C ARG A 284 25.23 22.43 -13.17
N TYR A 285 26.25 22.11 -12.38
CA TYR A 285 26.61 22.86 -11.16
C TYR A 285 27.99 23.52 -11.18
N GLY A 286 28.79 23.29 -12.22
CA GLY A 286 30.08 23.95 -12.42
C GLY A 286 31.25 23.38 -11.61
N TYR A 287 31.10 22.24 -10.93
CA TYR A 287 32.18 21.58 -10.18
C TYR A 287 32.18 20.06 -10.31
N ASP A 288 33.34 19.45 -10.11
CA ASP A 288 33.52 17.99 -10.19
C ASP A 288 32.96 17.29 -8.94
N LEU A 289 32.04 16.35 -9.15
CA LEU A 289 31.42 15.58 -8.05
C LEU A 289 32.36 14.54 -7.46
N LEU A 290 33.18 13.86 -8.27
CA LEU A 290 34.01 12.72 -7.84
C LEU A 290 34.88 13.04 -6.61
N PRO A 291 35.64 14.15 -6.57
CA PRO A 291 36.47 14.50 -5.41
C PRO A 291 35.66 14.87 -4.17
N ARG A 292 34.34 15.03 -4.29
CA ARG A 292 33.40 15.41 -3.21
C ARG A 292 32.41 14.30 -2.86
N LEU A 293 32.45 13.13 -3.52
CA LEU A 293 31.47 12.06 -3.28
C LEU A 293 31.41 11.59 -1.83
N TYR A 294 32.54 11.61 -1.11
CA TYR A 294 32.60 11.25 0.30
C TYR A 294 31.70 12.15 1.18
N GLN A 295 31.43 13.38 0.73
CA GLN A 295 30.61 14.36 1.46
C GLN A 295 29.12 13.98 1.51
N LEU A 296 28.69 13.03 0.66
CA LEU A 296 27.35 12.46 0.75
C LEU A 296 27.16 11.72 2.08
N PHE A 297 28.22 11.19 2.69
CA PHE A 297 28.18 10.37 3.89
C PHE A 297 28.67 11.13 5.14
N GLY A 298 28.40 10.56 6.31
CA GLY A 298 28.92 11.04 7.60
C GLY A 298 28.38 12.40 8.06
N GLU A 299 28.97 12.97 9.09
CA GLU A 299 28.59 14.32 9.56
C GLU A 299 29.08 15.41 8.61
N ALA A 300 28.30 16.49 8.50
CA ALA A 300 28.67 17.63 7.66
C ALA A 300 29.70 18.50 8.41
N LEU A 301 30.94 18.52 7.92
CA LEU A 301 32.02 19.31 8.54
C LEU A 301 32.07 20.76 8.03
N SER A 302 31.51 21.04 6.85
CA SER A 302 31.46 22.37 6.22
C SER A 302 30.21 22.55 5.35
N ASP A 303 29.93 23.77 4.94
CA ASP A 303 28.85 24.10 3.99
C ASP A 303 28.97 23.35 2.65
N ASP A 304 30.19 22.99 2.22
CA ASP A 304 30.40 22.20 1.00
C ASP A 304 29.73 20.83 1.08
N TYR A 305 29.67 20.20 2.26
CA TYR A 305 28.98 18.91 2.42
C TYR A 305 27.49 19.04 2.14
N LEU A 306 26.89 20.08 2.71
CA LEU A 306 25.46 20.35 2.58
C LEU A 306 25.13 20.70 1.13
N LYS A 307 25.94 21.55 0.50
CA LYS A 307 25.83 21.88 -0.92
C LYS A 307 25.92 20.63 -1.79
N THR A 308 26.92 19.77 -1.59
CA THR A 308 27.09 18.53 -2.37
C THR A 308 25.88 17.60 -2.23
N ARG A 309 25.34 17.42 -1.01
CA ARG A 309 24.13 16.62 -0.78
C ARG A 309 22.90 17.19 -1.49
N MET A 310 22.70 18.50 -1.40
CA MET A 310 21.55 19.17 -2.02
C MET A 310 21.62 19.12 -3.55
N ASP A 311 22.78 19.42 -4.14
CA ASP A 311 22.98 19.38 -5.59
C ASP A 311 22.86 17.96 -6.14
N TYR A 312 23.39 16.97 -5.41
CA TYR A 312 23.23 15.55 -5.76
C TYR A 312 21.76 15.13 -5.79
N ARG A 313 20.99 15.41 -4.73
CA ARG A 313 19.55 15.09 -4.67
C ARG A 313 18.77 15.77 -5.80
N ARG A 314 19.02 17.06 -6.06
CA ARG A 314 18.40 17.79 -7.18
C ARG A 314 18.76 17.18 -8.54
N TRP A 315 20.01 16.75 -8.70
CA TRP A 315 20.46 16.11 -9.94
C TRP A 315 19.72 14.80 -10.18
N ILE A 316 19.62 13.95 -9.15
CA ILE A 316 18.90 12.67 -9.21
C ILE A 316 17.42 12.89 -9.56
N THR A 317 16.72 13.77 -8.83
CA THR A 317 15.30 14.07 -9.10
C THR A 317 15.08 14.59 -10.52
N GLY A 318 15.88 15.58 -10.95
CA GLY A 318 15.76 16.15 -12.29
C GLY A 318 16.08 15.12 -13.39
N ARG A 319 17.12 14.32 -13.18
CA ARG A 319 17.53 13.29 -14.14
C ARG A 319 16.44 12.23 -14.32
N PHE A 320 15.89 11.70 -13.23
CA PHE A 320 14.81 10.72 -13.26
C PHE A 320 13.59 11.24 -14.03
N VAL A 321 13.20 12.48 -13.74
CA VAL A 321 12.11 13.16 -14.45
C VAL A 321 12.39 13.25 -15.95
N ASP A 322 13.59 13.67 -16.35
CA ASP A 322 13.92 13.94 -17.74
C ASP A 322 14.07 12.67 -18.59
N VAL A 323 14.59 11.57 -18.02
CA VAL A 323 14.90 10.36 -18.79
C VAL A 323 13.86 9.25 -18.69
N PHE A 324 13.04 9.24 -17.63
CA PHE A 324 12.05 8.19 -17.43
C PHE A 324 10.62 8.75 -17.47
N LEU A 325 10.27 9.66 -16.55
CA LEU A 325 8.88 10.08 -16.39
C LEU A 325 8.38 10.97 -17.53
N ARG A 326 9.17 11.93 -18.01
CA ARG A 326 8.75 12.82 -19.10
C ARG A 326 8.58 12.04 -20.43
N PRO A 327 9.49 11.15 -20.83
CA PRO A 327 9.26 10.27 -21.98
C PRO A 327 8.04 9.36 -21.81
N TYR A 328 7.80 8.83 -20.61
CA TYR A 328 6.64 8.00 -20.33
C TYR A 328 5.33 8.80 -20.42
N ARG A 329 5.30 9.98 -19.81
CA ARG A 329 4.18 10.92 -19.92
C ARG A 329 3.84 11.20 -21.37
N ARG A 330 4.83 11.51 -22.19
CA ARG A 330 4.67 11.77 -23.63
C ARG A 330 4.13 10.54 -24.38
N TYR A 331 4.66 9.35 -24.11
CA TYR A 331 4.17 8.11 -24.70
C TYR A 331 2.66 7.93 -24.47
N CYS A 332 2.20 8.20 -23.25
CA CYS A 332 0.79 8.12 -22.88
C CYS A 332 -0.06 9.22 -23.54
N GLU A 333 0.40 10.48 -23.53
CA GLU A 333 -0.29 11.62 -24.16
C GLU A 333 -0.51 11.40 -25.66
N ASP A 334 0.53 10.98 -26.38
CA ASP A 334 0.48 10.70 -27.83
C ASP A 334 -0.58 9.62 -28.17
N ARG A 335 -0.95 8.79 -27.19
CA ARG A 335 -1.91 7.69 -27.30
C ARG A 335 -3.25 7.93 -26.59
N LYS A 336 -3.47 9.13 -26.05
CA LYS A 336 -4.67 9.48 -25.26
C LYS A 336 -4.88 8.56 -24.05
N LEU A 337 -3.78 8.17 -23.42
CA LEU A 337 -3.75 7.39 -22.20
C LEU A 337 -3.45 8.28 -21.00
N LEU A 338 -4.06 7.94 -19.87
CA LEU A 338 -3.68 8.51 -18.59
C LEU A 338 -2.48 7.75 -18.02
N LEU A 339 -1.41 8.45 -17.63
CA LEU A 339 -0.36 7.89 -16.78
C LEU A 339 -0.76 8.12 -15.32
N VAL A 340 -0.99 7.05 -14.57
CA VAL A 340 -1.40 7.10 -13.15
C VAL A 340 -0.50 6.19 -12.34
N GLY A 341 -0.51 6.32 -11.02
CA GLY A 341 0.41 5.57 -10.15
C GLY A 341 0.84 6.37 -8.94
N HIS A 342 1.93 5.96 -8.32
CA HIS A 342 2.56 6.67 -7.21
C HIS A 342 4.08 6.49 -7.23
N MET A 343 4.78 7.34 -6.48
CA MET A 343 6.23 7.31 -6.34
C MET A 343 6.56 7.30 -4.85
N SER A 344 6.91 6.13 -4.34
CA SER A 344 7.18 5.90 -2.93
C SER A 344 8.64 6.19 -2.56
N PRO A 345 8.91 6.76 -1.38
CA PRO A 345 7.98 7.06 -0.29
C PRO A 345 7.55 8.54 -0.25
N GLU A 346 6.27 8.78 0.02
CA GLU A 346 5.64 10.11 0.05
C GLU A 346 5.11 10.55 1.42
N ASP A 347 4.99 9.63 2.38
CA ASP A 347 4.43 9.92 3.71
C ASP A 347 5.46 10.36 4.75
N ASP A 348 6.74 9.98 4.59
CA ASP A 348 7.83 10.36 5.50
C ASP A 348 8.84 11.28 4.78
N PRO A 349 8.99 12.56 5.21
CA PRO A 349 9.90 13.51 4.58
C PRO A 349 11.40 13.09 4.64
N CYS A 350 11.80 12.29 5.63
CA CYS A 350 13.16 11.75 5.72
C CYS A 350 13.41 10.69 4.64
N GLN A 351 12.49 9.73 4.52
CA GLN A 351 12.59 8.67 3.52
C GLN A 351 12.45 9.24 2.11
N GLU A 352 11.54 10.20 1.91
CA GLU A 352 11.34 10.94 0.66
C GLU A 352 12.63 11.62 0.22
N ALA A 353 13.26 12.40 1.13
CA ALA A 353 14.49 13.14 0.85
C ALA A 353 15.68 12.24 0.47
N VAL A 354 15.78 11.04 1.05
CA VAL A 354 16.88 10.11 0.78
C VAL A 354 16.62 9.30 -0.49
N THR A 355 15.37 8.97 -0.79
CA THR A 355 15.04 8.07 -1.91
C THR A 355 14.85 8.79 -3.23
N ILE A 356 14.05 9.87 -3.24
CA ILE A 356 13.60 10.55 -4.47
C ILE A 356 13.78 12.08 -4.44
N GLY A 357 14.24 12.63 -3.30
CA GLY A 357 14.47 14.05 -3.11
C GLY A 357 13.19 14.80 -2.72
N SER A 358 12.25 14.94 -3.65
CA SER A 358 10.93 15.53 -3.39
C SER A 358 9.88 14.94 -4.32
N VAL A 359 8.79 14.45 -3.76
CA VAL A 359 7.73 13.73 -4.48
C VAL A 359 6.74 14.67 -5.16
N MET A 360 6.42 15.83 -4.56
CA MET A 360 5.43 16.75 -5.12
C MET A 360 5.80 17.24 -6.53
N PRO A 361 7.07 17.62 -6.83
CA PRO A 361 7.49 17.93 -8.20
C PRO A 361 7.41 16.74 -9.16
N ILE A 362 7.65 15.52 -8.67
CA ILE A 362 7.63 14.29 -9.46
C ILE A 362 6.20 13.91 -9.84
N MET A 363 5.25 13.97 -8.89
CA MET A 363 3.84 13.62 -9.11
C MET A 363 3.15 14.45 -10.21
N LYS A 364 3.70 15.63 -10.55
CA LYS A 364 3.18 16.49 -11.64
C LYS A 364 3.35 15.89 -13.03
N TYR A 365 4.22 14.89 -13.19
CA TYR A 365 4.42 14.18 -14.45
C TYR A 365 3.42 13.04 -14.65
N LEU A 366 2.59 12.73 -13.66
CA LEU A 366 1.44 11.83 -13.80
C LEU A 366 0.23 12.62 -14.31
N SER A 367 -0.63 11.98 -15.12
CA SER A 367 -1.95 12.56 -15.48
C SER A 367 -2.79 12.88 -14.26
N CYS A 368 -2.72 11.98 -13.28
CA CYS A 368 -3.40 12.09 -12.00
C CYS A 368 -2.32 11.85 -10.94
N PRO A 369 -1.95 12.86 -10.13
CA PRO A 369 -1.01 12.65 -9.04
C PRO A 369 -1.56 11.58 -8.10
N GLY A 370 -0.70 10.69 -7.63
CA GLY A 370 -1.15 9.60 -6.78
C GLY A 370 -0.19 9.26 -5.65
N THR A 371 -0.74 8.47 -4.73
CA THR A 371 -0.11 8.04 -3.48
C THR A 371 -0.45 6.57 -3.22
N ASP A 372 0.14 6.01 -2.18
CA ASP A 372 -0.10 4.67 -1.66
C ASP A 372 -0.43 4.69 -0.16
N LEU A 373 -1.48 3.96 0.22
CA LEU A 373 -1.88 3.71 1.60
C LEU A 373 -2.31 2.25 1.77
N ILE A 374 -1.32 1.37 1.96
CA ILE A 374 -1.53 -0.07 2.09
C ILE A 374 -2.01 -0.57 3.46
N VAL A 375 -1.90 0.24 4.53
CA VAL A 375 -2.21 -0.19 5.91
C VAL A 375 -3.67 0.10 6.33
N PRO A 376 -4.25 -0.68 7.27
CA PRO A 376 -5.65 -0.51 7.69
C PRO A 376 -5.84 0.60 8.74
N LEU A 377 -5.19 1.75 8.54
CA LEU A 377 -5.17 2.88 9.48
C LEU A 377 -5.60 4.18 8.78
N THR A 378 -6.14 5.10 9.57
CA THR A 378 -6.39 6.49 9.19
C THR A 378 -5.36 7.42 9.83
N GLY A 379 -5.13 8.59 9.24
CA GLY A 379 -4.22 9.62 9.76
C GLY A 379 -4.76 10.37 10.99
N ASP A 380 -5.09 9.66 12.07
CA ASP A 380 -5.48 10.26 13.34
C ASP A 380 -4.26 10.57 14.24
N ALA A 381 -4.48 10.86 15.52
CA ALA A 381 -3.40 11.17 16.46
C ALA A 381 -2.41 10.00 16.71
N ARG A 382 -2.79 8.76 16.39
CA ARG A 382 -1.94 7.56 16.52
C ARG A 382 -1.00 7.40 15.32
N ALA A 383 -1.40 7.88 14.15
CA ALA A 383 -0.66 7.71 12.90
C ALA A 383 -0.69 8.98 12.01
N PRO A 384 -0.27 10.15 12.52
CA PRO A 384 -0.45 11.44 11.83
C PRO A 384 0.28 11.55 10.49
N ALA A 385 1.39 10.81 10.32
CA ALA A 385 2.17 10.79 9.08
C ALA A 385 1.35 10.33 7.86
N LEU A 386 0.35 9.47 8.05
CA LEU A 386 -0.46 8.95 6.94
C LEU A 386 -1.29 10.03 6.23
N ASN A 387 -1.41 11.24 6.79
CA ASN A 387 -2.10 12.35 6.11
C ASN A 387 -1.30 12.94 4.95
N PHE A 388 0.02 12.70 4.85
CA PHE A 388 0.88 13.41 3.91
C PHE A 388 0.63 13.02 2.46
N GLY A 389 0.76 11.75 2.09
CA GLY A 389 0.69 11.29 0.71
C GLY A 389 -0.64 11.69 0.05
N SER A 390 -1.75 11.39 0.73
CA SER A 390 -3.10 11.78 0.27
C SER A 390 -3.28 13.29 0.11
N LEU A 391 -2.81 14.09 1.08
CA LEU A 391 -2.94 15.55 0.99
C LEU A 391 -2.00 16.14 -0.07
N LYS A 392 -0.79 15.61 -0.25
CA LYS A 392 0.14 16.00 -1.32
C LYS A 392 -0.49 15.77 -2.69
N ALA A 393 -1.00 14.56 -2.94
CA ALA A 393 -1.67 14.21 -4.19
C ALA A 393 -2.90 15.11 -4.45
N GLY A 394 -3.76 15.30 -3.44
CA GLY A 394 -4.91 16.20 -3.52
C GLY A 394 -4.53 17.66 -3.79
N SER A 395 -3.45 18.13 -3.16
CA SER A 395 -2.94 19.50 -3.36
C SER A 395 -2.37 19.71 -4.76
N VAL A 396 -1.54 18.78 -5.26
CA VAL A 396 -0.99 18.83 -6.62
C VAL A 396 -2.13 18.78 -7.65
N ARG A 397 -3.14 17.93 -7.44
CA ARG A 397 -4.32 17.86 -8.31
C ARG A 397 -5.03 19.20 -8.40
N ALA A 398 -5.29 19.85 -7.26
CA ALA A 398 -5.95 21.15 -7.24
C ALA A 398 -5.11 22.26 -7.89
N GLN A 399 -3.79 22.27 -7.63
CA GLN A 399 -2.86 23.27 -8.16
C GLN A 399 -2.69 23.15 -9.68
N LEU A 400 -2.58 21.93 -10.22
CA LEU A 400 -2.49 21.71 -11.67
C LEU A 400 -3.85 21.83 -12.37
N GLY A 401 -4.95 21.56 -11.65
CA GLY A 401 -6.24 21.28 -12.26
C GLY A 401 -6.28 19.92 -12.95
N ALA A 402 -5.55 18.93 -12.40
CA ALA A 402 -5.55 17.57 -12.91
C ALA A 402 -6.95 16.92 -12.79
N PRO A 403 -7.29 15.94 -13.65
CA PRO A 403 -8.63 15.33 -13.65
C PRO A 403 -9.02 14.66 -12.33
N ALA A 404 -8.05 14.04 -11.65
CA ALA A 404 -8.24 13.33 -10.39
C ALA A 404 -6.92 13.24 -9.61
N ALA A 405 -7.00 13.05 -8.30
CA ALA A 405 -5.91 12.46 -7.50
C ALA A 405 -6.23 10.98 -7.25
N THR A 406 -5.21 10.13 -7.30
CA THR A 406 -5.36 8.67 -7.19
C THR A 406 -4.70 8.12 -5.93
N SER A 407 -5.17 6.96 -5.45
CA SER A 407 -4.51 6.24 -4.36
C SER A 407 -4.53 4.73 -4.62
N GLU A 408 -3.38 4.08 -4.52
CA GLU A 408 -3.32 2.65 -4.20
C GLU A 408 -3.70 2.46 -2.72
N SER A 409 -4.56 1.50 -2.41
CA SER A 409 -5.04 1.35 -1.03
C SER A 409 -5.31 -0.08 -0.60
N LEU A 410 -5.04 -0.35 0.69
CA LEU A 410 -5.39 -1.55 1.46
C LEU A 410 -4.57 -2.83 1.21
N GLY A 411 -3.42 -2.74 0.54
CA GLY A 411 -2.63 -3.92 0.14
C GLY A 411 -2.05 -4.78 1.28
N CYS A 412 -1.90 -4.23 2.48
CA CYS A 412 -1.37 -4.90 3.67
C CYS A 412 -2.34 -4.80 4.86
N SER A 413 -3.61 -5.09 4.61
CA SER A 413 -4.68 -4.96 5.63
C SER A 413 -5.04 -6.26 6.35
N ASP A 414 -4.43 -7.39 5.98
CA ASP A 414 -4.69 -8.74 6.53
C ASP A 414 -6.18 -9.16 6.42
N TRP A 415 -6.48 -10.40 6.77
CA TRP A 415 -7.80 -11.02 6.56
C TRP A 415 -8.88 -10.56 7.57
N ASN A 416 -8.50 -9.79 8.60
CA ASN A 416 -9.43 -9.23 9.59
C ASN A 416 -10.05 -7.88 9.20
N ILE A 417 -9.65 -7.30 8.06
CA ILE A 417 -10.28 -6.08 7.56
C ILE A 417 -11.81 -6.27 7.43
N THR A 418 -12.54 -5.19 7.70
CA THR A 418 -14.00 -5.13 7.52
C THR A 418 -14.33 -4.13 6.43
N THR A 419 -15.48 -4.29 5.78
CA THR A 419 -15.99 -3.31 4.80
C THR A 419 -16.13 -1.94 5.44
N TRP A 420 -16.56 -1.88 6.71
CA TRP A 420 -16.66 -0.65 7.47
C TRP A 420 -15.31 0.09 7.57
N LYS A 421 -14.24 -0.59 8.00
CA LYS A 421 -12.91 0.02 8.13
C LYS A 421 -12.33 0.42 6.77
N ALA A 422 -12.51 -0.43 5.74
CA ALA A 422 -12.10 -0.09 4.37
C ALA A 422 -12.79 1.20 3.88
N ARG A 423 -14.11 1.32 4.07
CA ARG A 423 -14.86 2.54 3.72
C ARG A 423 -14.41 3.77 4.50
N GLN A 424 -14.12 3.63 5.79
CA GLN A 424 -13.60 4.74 6.60
C GLN A 424 -12.29 5.29 6.01
N ILE A 425 -11.37 4.41 5.63
CA ILE A 425 -10.09 4.78 5.02
C ILE A 425 -10.31 5.51 3.69
N TYR A 426 -11.19 5.01 2.83
CA TYR A 426 -11.55 5.71 1.59
C TYR A 426 -12.16 7.09 1.85
N ALA A 427 -13.11 7.21 2.79
CA ALA A 427 -13.76 8.47 3.12
C ALA A 427 -12.76 9.52 3.64
N TRP A 428 -11.82 9.11 4.48
CA TRP A 428 -10.75 9.96 4.99
C TRP A 428 -9.84 10.47 3.87
N GLN A 429 -9.38 9.59 2.97
CA GLN A 429 -8.57 10.00 1.83
C GLN A 429 -9.33 10.93 0.86
N MET A 430 -10.65 10.72 0.67
CA MET A 430 -11.48 11.62 -0.14
C MET A 430 -11.60 13.03 0.45
N VAL A 431 -11.58 13.14 1.78
CA VAL A 431 -11.52 14.42 2.48
C VAL A 431 -10.16 15.11 2.27
N LEU A 432 -9.07 14.36 2.16
CA LEU A 432 -7.74 14.92 1.86
C LEU A 432 -7.54 15.30 0.39
N GLY A 433 -8.47 14.91 -0.50
CA GLY A 433 -8.47 15.30 -1.90
C GLY A 433 -8.36 14.16 -2.91
N ILE A 434 -8.28 12.89 -2.46
CA ILE A 434 -8.25 11.74 -3.36
C ILE A 434 -9.61 11.55 -4.03
N ASP A 435 -9.59 11.35 -5.35
CA ASP A 435 -10.79 11.24 -6.16
C ASP A 435 -11.03 9.82 -6.69
N ARG A 436 -9.98 9.00 -6.81
CA ARG A 436 -10.00 7.69 -7.46
C ARG A 436 -9.12 6.67 -6.71
N PHE A 437 -9.60 5.43 -6.61
CA PHE A 437 -8.96 4.41 -5.75
C PHE A 437 -8.67 3.12 -6.52
N PHE A 438 -7.40 2.73 -6.47
CA PHE A 438 -6.87 1.46 -6.92
C PHE A 438 -6.77 0.51 -5.72
N THR A 439 -7.80 -0.29 -5.50
CA THR A 439 -7.85 -1.21 -4.35
C THR A 439 -6.94 -2.41 -4.57
N HIS A 440 -5.98 -2.61 -3.68
CA HIS A 440 -5.14 -3.79 -3.60
C HIS A 440 -5.76 -4.83 -2.64
N GLY A 441 -6.22 -6.01 -3.07
CA GLY A 441 -6.36 -6.48 -4.45
C GLY A 441 -7.54 -7.46 -4.64
N PHE A 442 -7.89 -7.68 -5.90
CA PHE A 442 -8.86 -8.66 -6.37
C PHE A 442 -8.07 -9.85 -6.92
N TRP A 443 -7.97 -10.91 -6.13
CA TRP A 443 -7.13 -12.06 -6.47
C TRP A 443 -7.86 -12.97 -7.44
N ASN A 444 -7.17 -13.37 -8.51
CA ASN A 444 -7.74 -14.39 -9.39
C ASN A 444 -7.80 -15.75 -8.67
N SER A 445 -6.86 -15.99 -7.75
CA SER A 445 -6.83 -17.20 -6.94
C SER A 445 -6.22 -17.00 -5.56
N ASN A 446 -6.74 -17.76 -4.60
CA ASN A 446 -6.38 -17.79 -3.18
C ASN A 446 -5.87 -19.19 -2.75
N GLU A 447 -4.98 -19.77 -3.54
CA GLU A 447 -4.50 -21.15 -3.35
C GLU A 447 -3.32 -21.23 -2.37
N GLY A 448 -3.55 -21.79 -1.18
CA GLY A 448 -2.48 -22.15 -0.23
C GLY A 448 -1.65 -20.94 0.20
N VAL A 449 -0.33 -20.98 -0.04
CA VAL A 449 0.60 -19.91 0.36
C VAL A 449 0.31 -18.56 -0.34
N ALA A 450 -0.37 -18.57 -1.49
CA ALA A 450 -0.73 -17.33 -2.19
C ALA A 450 -1.68 -16.43 -1.38
N ASN A 451 -2.37 -16.96 -0.36
CA ASN A 451 -3.18 -16.18 0.58
C ASN A 451 -2.38 -15.17 1.42
N TYR A 452 -1.05 -15.25 1.40
CA TYR A 452 -0.15 -14.47 2.26
C TYR A 452 0.83 -13.61 1.48
N GLU A 453 0.61 -13.42 0.17
CA GLU A 453 1.46 -12.53 -0.61
C GLU A 453 1.26 -11.07 -0.19
N ALA A 454 0.02 -10.58 -0.24
CA ALA A 454 -0.37 -9.26 0.26
C ALA A 454 -1.89 -9.26 0.57
N PRO A 455 -2.31 -9.86 1.71
CA PRO A 455 -3.71 -9.97 2.07
C PRO A 455 -4.31 -8.59 2.43
N PRO A 456 -5.61 -8.38 2.18
CA PRO A 456 -6.63 -9.39 1.89
C PRO A 456 -7.12 -9.40 0.43
N GLU A 457 -8.02 -10.34 0.11
CA GLU A 457 -8.80 -10.29 -1.12
C GLU A 457 -10.12 -9.52 -0.93
N PHE A 458 -10.42 -8.58 -1.84
CA PHE A 458 -11.73 -7.89 -1.91
C PHE A 458 -12.63 -8.38 -3.06
N GLY A 459 -12.17 -9.32 -3.89
CA GLY A 459 -12.85 -9.82 -5.07
C GLY A 459 -13.94 -10.87 -4.83
N PRO A 460 -14.59 -11.36 -5.91
CA PRO A 460 -15.75 -12.26 -5.86
C PRO A 460 -15.61 -13.58 -5.10
N TYR A 461 -14.38 -14.04 -4.84
CA TYR A 461 -14.14 -15.28 -4.10
C TYR A 461 -14.09 -15.07 -2.57
N ASN A 462 -14.13 -13.82 -2.11
CA ASN A 462 -14.24 -13.49 -0.69
C ASN A 462 -15.69 -13.17 -0.28
N SER A 463 -16.10 -13.58 0.91
CA SER A 463 -17.42 -13.28 1.48
C SER A 463 -17.66 -11.79 1.73
N ILE A 464 -16.62 -10.95 1.82
CA ILE A 464 -16.77 -9.49 1.94
C ILE A 464 -17.14 -8.80 0.62
N PHE A 465 -17.14 -9.51 -0.53
CA PHE A 465 -17.32 -8.90 -1.85
C PHE A 465 -18.63 -8.11 -1.99
N ARG A 466 -19.72 -8.54 -1.34
CA ARG A 466 -20.98 -7.79 -1.34
C ARG A 466 -20.83 -6.42 -0.68
N GLY A 467 -20.14 -6.35 0.46
CA GLY A 467 -19.80 -5.09 1.11
C GLY A 467 -18.85 -4.23 0.26
N THR A 468 -17.91 -4.86 -0.44
CA THR A 468 -17.04 -4.17 -1.42
C THR A 468 -17.85 -3.53 -2.54
N GLY A 469 -18.88 -4.21 -3.05
CA GLY A 469 -19.84 -3.67 -4.02
C GLY A 469 -20.63 -2.47 -3.49
N GLU A 470 -21.10 -2.53 -2.24
CA GLU A 470 -21.76 -1.39 -1.58
C GLU A 470 -20.81 -0.20 -1.40
N THR A 471 -19.56 -0.45 -1.04
CA THR A 471 -18.52 0.59 -0.92
C THR A 471 -18.26 1.27 -2.26
N SER A 472 -18.14 0.49 -3.34
CA SER A 472 -17.99 1.01 -4.70
C SER A 472 -19.19 1.85 -5.13
N ARG A 473 -20.43 1.43 -4.80
CA ARG A 473 -21.64 2.20 -5.09
C ARG A 473 -21.67 3.52 -4.32
N TRP A 474 -21.44 3.48 -3.00
CA TRP A 474 -21.40 4.69 -2.16
C TRP A 474 -20.33 5.67 -2.64
N MET A 475 -19.12 5.18 -2.91
CA MET A 475 -18.03 5.99 -3.44
C MET A 475 -18.43 6.64 -4.77
N GLY A 476 -19.06 5.86 -5.66
CA GLY A 476 -19.55 6.36 -6.93
C GLY A 476 -20.67 7.40 -6.79
N THR A 477 -21.47 7.37 -5.71
CA THR A 477 -22.45 8.43 -5.37
C THR A 477 -21.75 9.70 -4.91
N VAL A 478 -20.76 9.61 -4.03
CA VAL A 478 -20.00 10.79 -3.56
C VAL A 478 -19.22 11.42 -4.71
N GLN A 479 -18.58 10.61 -5.57
CA GLN A 479 -17.82 11.06 -6.72
C GLN A 479 -18.66 11.82 -7.76
N GLN A 480 -20.00 11.65 -7.79
CA GLN A 480 -20.85 12.46 -8.67
C GLN A 480 -20.78 13.96 -8.35
N PHE A 481 -20.46 14.29 -7.09
CA PHE A 481 -20.35 15.66 -6.59
C PHE A 481 -18.91 16.15 -6.58
N THR A 482 -17.93 15.27 -6.36
CA THR A 482 -16.51 15.66 -6.31
C THR A 482 -15.85 15.69 -7.70
N ASP A 483 -16.41 15.01 -8.70
CA ASP A 483 -15.93 15.10 -10.09
C ASP A 483 -15.99 16.54 -10.61
N ALA A 484 -14.86 17.03 -11.13
CA ALA A 484 -14.66 18.42 -11.55
C ALA A 484 -14.94 19.47 -10.46
N ALA A 485 -14.94 19.06 -9.18
CA ALA A 485 -15.10 19.99 -8.08
C ALA A 485 -13.87 20.88 -7.90
N VAL A 486 -14.13 22.12 -7.46
CA VAL A 486 -13.10 23.11 -7.14
C VAL A 486 -13.03 23.27 -5.62
N ASP A 487 -11.91 22.85 -5.04
CA ASP A 487 -11.67 22.96 -3.60
C ASP A 487 -11.66 24.42 -3.14
N GLN A 488 -12.29 24.66 -1.98
CA GLN A 488 -12.34 25.99 -1.35
C GLN A 488 -11.29 26.05 -0.23
N THR A 489 -10.02 26.15 -0.64
CA THR A 489 -8.85 26.13 0.23
C THR A 489 -8.03 27.41 0.07
N ARG A 490 -7.67 28.03 1.20
CA ARG A 490 -6.92 29.31 1.22
C ARG A 490 -5.73 29.31 2.19
N VAL A 491 -5.50 28.20 2.89
CA VAL A 491 -4.33 28.00 3.75
C VAL A 491 -3.35 27.07 3.04
N GLY A 492 -2.12 27.52 2.82
CA GLY A 492 -1.04 26.67 2.34
C GLY A 492 -0.11 26.28 3.48
N LEU A 493 0.23 25.01 3.60
CA LEU A 493 1.28 24.48 4.47
C LEU A 493 2.52 24.24 3.62
N LEU A 494 3.61 24.93 3.92
CA LEU A 494 4.85 24.77 3.16
C LEU A 494 5.45 23.37 3.39
N ASN A 495 5.62 22.61 2.30
CA ASN A 495 6.36 21.35 2.29
C ASN A 495 7.87 21.63 2.24
N ASN A 496 8.45 22.05 3.38
CA ASN A 496 9.87 22.37 3.45
C ASN A 496 10.72 21.10 3.62
N LEU A 497 11.20 20.53 2.51
CA LEU A 497 12.07 19.34 2.54
C LEU A 497 13.56 19.65 2.71
N LEU A 498 13.97 20.90 2.57
CA LEU A 498 15.37 21.31 2.59
C LEU A 498 16.13 20.89 3.86
N PRO A 499 15.55 20.92 5.08
CA PRO A 499 16.19 20.39 6.28
C PRO A 499 16.50 18.89 6.21
N PHE A 500 15.71 18.10 5.47
CA PHE A 500 15.92 16.66 5.33
C PHE A 500 16.94 16.35 4.21
N TRP A 501 17.16 17.29 3.30
CA TRP A 501 18.19 17.18 2.27
C TRP A 501 19.62 17.38 2.80
N THR A 502 19.79 17.57 4.10
CA THR A 502 21.10 17.53 4.76
C THR A 502 21.41 16.15 5.35
N ILE A 503 20.45 15.21 5.40
CA ILE A 503 20.64 13.85 5.91
C ILE A 503 21.75 13.16 5.09
N PRO A 504 22.73 12.49 5.73
CA PRO A 504 23.75 11.74 5.00
C PRO A 504 23.19 10.51 4.28
N ALA A 505 23.87 10.12 3.21
CA ALA A 505 23.72 8.83 2.56
C ALA A 505 24.00 7.67 3.52
N GLY A 506 23.26 6.56 3.36
CA GLY A 506 23.25 5.45 4.33
C GLY A 506 22.17 5.60 5.42
N GLY A 507 21.40 6.71 5.37
CA GLY A 507 20.13 6.85 6.04
C GLY A 507 20.14 7.68 7.32
N TRP A 508 18.93 7.92 7.81
CA TRP A 508 18.63 8.45 9.12
C TRP A 508 18.85 7.36 10.17
N GLN A 509 19.69 7.63 11.18
CA GLN A 509 19.71 6.83 12.40
C GLN A 509 18.57 7.28 13.29
N ALA A 510 17.72 6.34 13.72
CA ALA A 510 16.67 6.65 14.69
C ALA A 510 17.26 7.31 15.94
N GLY A 511 16.73 8.47 16.35
CA GLY A 511 17.25 9.25 17.47
C GLY A 511 18.09 10.47 17.10
N ALA A 512 18.17 10.85 15.82
CA ALA A 512 18.71 12.15 15.42
C ALA A 512 17.74 13.27 15.85
N GLU A 513 17.90 13.75 17.08
CA GLU A 513 16.95 14.61 17.82
C GLU A 513 16.41 15.80 17.01
N THR A 514 17.27 16.44 16.19
CA THR A 514 16.87 17.61 15.40
C THR A 514 15.96 17.24 14.23
N THR A 515 16.30 16.21 13.46
CA THR A 515 15.51 15.73 12.32
C THR A 515 14.17 15.18 12.79
N ASP A 516 14.16 14.45 13.91
CA ASP A 516 12.95 13.88 14.49
C ASP A 516 11.99 14.96 14.97
N ARG A 517 12.53 16.01 15.60
CA ARG A 517 11.73 17.17 16.02
C ARG A 517 11.10 17.89 14.83
N GLN A 518 11.81 18.00 13.70
CA GLN A 518 11.29 18.65 12.47
C GLN A 518 10.21 17.80 11.79
N ARG A 519 10.47 16.50 11.62
CA ARG A 519 9.49 15.55 11.09
C ARG A 519 8.21 15.59 11.94
N HIS A 520 8.36 15.49 13.26
CA HIS A 520 7.24 15.58 14.20
C HIS A 520 6.52 16.94 14.15
N ALA A 521 7.24 18.05 14.05
CA ALA A 521 6.62 19.37 13.94
C ALA A 521 5.78 19.51 12.66
N LEU A 522 6.26 18.97 11.53
CA LEU A 522 5.53 18.93 10.28
C LEU A 522 4.26 18.09 10.40
N GLU A 523 4.37 16.85 10.91
CA GLU A 523 3.25 15.93 11.20
C GLU A 523 2.17 16.59 12.07
N GLN A 524 2.57 17.13 13.22
CA GLN A 524 1.64 17.70 14.19
C GLN A 524 1.01 19.00 13.71
N THR A 525 1.73 19.79 12.90
CA THR A 525 1.16 21.00 12.29
C THR A 525 0.03 20.64 11.34
N LEU A 526 0.23 19.62 10.50
CA LEU A 526 -0.83 19.13 9.62
C LEU A 526 -1.99 18.55 10.41
N LEU A 527 -1.71 17.68 11.39
CA LEU A 527 -2.75 17.10 12.25
C LEU A 527 -3.60 18.18 12.95
N ALA A 528 -2.96 19.22 13.51
CA ALA A 528 -3.65 20.32 14.16
C ALA A 528 -4.53 21.12 13.19
N CYS A 529 -4.12 21.28 11.93
CA CYS A 529 -4.95 21.89 10.88
C CYS A 529 -6.19 21.04 10.60
N LEU A 530 -6.04 19.72 10.44
CA LEU A 530 -7.14 18.80 10.17
C LEU A 530 -8.15 18.73 11.35
N GLN A 531 -7.65 18.62 12.58
CA GLN A 531 -8.46 18.63 13.81
C GLN A 531 -9.19 19.97 14.05
N ALA A 532 -8.71 21.04 13.43
CA ALA A 532 -9.31 22.36 13.42
C ALA A 532 -10.27 22.60 12.25
N GLN A 533 -10.41 21.63 11.34
CA GLN A 533 -11.17 21.77 10.09
C GLN A 533 -10.64 22.92 9.21
N ALA A 534 -9.34 23.22 9.32
CA ALA A 534 -8.68 24.25 8.52
C ALA A 534 -8.70 23.87 7.04
N ALA A 535 -8.93 24.85 6.17
CA ALA A 535 -8.94 24.66 4.72
C ALA A 535 -7.50 24.66 4.19
N VAL A 536 -6.79 23.56 4.42
CA VAL A 536 -5.33 23.41 4.21
C VAL A 536 -4.99 22.58 2.97
N GLN A 537 -3.96 23.00 2.24
CA GLN A 537 -3.27 22.23 1.20
C GLN A 537 -1.76 22.33 1.41
N MET A 538 -1.00 21.34 0.92
CA MET A 538 0.46 21.42 0.90
C MET A 538 0.94 22.21 -0.31
N VAL A 539 2.00 22.99 -0.12
CA VAL A 539 2.62 23.80 -1.17
C VAL A 539 4.10 23.44 -1.24
N ASP A 540 4.56 22.97 -2.39
CA ASP A 540 5.98 22.71 -2.64
C ASP A 540 6.77 24.03 -2.66
N GLU A 541 8.02 23.96 -2.19
CA GLU A 541 8.90 25.12 -2.09
C GLU A 541 9.14 25.79 -3.46
N GLN A 542 9.38 25.00 -4.50
CA GLN A 542 9.68 25.53 -5.83
C GLN A 542 8.44 26.18 -6.43
N ASP A 543 7.27 25.57 -6.26
CA ASP A 543 6.01 26.15 -6.73
C ASP A 543 5.67 27.47 -6.04
N LEU A 544 5.91 27.55 -4.72
CA LEU A 544 5.75 28.78 -3.97
C LEU A 544 6.62 29.90 -4.55
N VAL A 545 7.90 29.60 -4.83
CA VAL A 545 8.88 30.58 -5.35
C VAL A 545 8.51 31.04 -6.76
N HIS A 546 8.02 30.17 -7.63
CA HIS A 546 7.56 30.55 -8.98
C HIS A 546 6.16 31.18 -8.96
N GLY A 547 5.42 31.01 -7.87
CA GLY A 547 4.07 31.54 -7.71
C GLY A 547 3.97 33.06 -7.81
N GLY A 548 2.81 33.52 -8.30
CA GLY A 548 2.46 34.93 -8.44
C GLY A 548 2.00 35.54 -7.11
N VAL A 549 2.34 36.80 -6.84
CA VAL A 549 1.92 37.50 -5.61
C VAL A 549 0.91 38.60 -5.92
N GLY A 550 -0.30 38.50 -5.35
CA GLY A 550 -1.35 39.52 -5.52
C GLY A 550 -2.04 39.91 -4.22
N ALA A 551 -2.91 40.91 -4.28
CA ALA A 551 -3.56 41.53 -3.11
C ALA A 551 -4.44 40.62 -2.23
N ARG A 552 -4.75 39.39 -2.67
CA ARG A 552 -5.57 38.41 -1.94
C ARG A 552 -4.83 37.09 -1.64
N GLY A 553 -3.50 37.07 -1.73
CA GLY A 553 -2.68 35.88 -1.49
C GLY A 553 -1.68 35.55 -2.60
N ILE A 554 -0.92 34.47 -2.39
CA ILE A 554 0.01 33.88 -3.36
C ILE A 554 -0.74 32.87 -4.24
N THR A 555 -0.54 32.95 -5.55
CA THR A 555 -1.09 32.03 -6.55
C THR A 555 -0.06 30.96 -6.89
N VAL A 556 -0.45 29.68 -6.74
CA VAL A 556 0.33 28.51 -7.15
C VAL A 556 -0.55 27.68 -8.07
N GLY A 557 -0.17 27.60 -9.35
CA GLY A 557 -1.01 27.03 -10.39
C GLY A 557 -2.40 27.70 -10.38
N ARG A 558 -3.45 26.88 -10.27
CA ARG A 558 -4.86 27.31 -10.21
C ARG A 558 -5.34 27.67 -8.80
N CYS A 559 -4.52 27.46 -7.77
CA CYS A 559 -4.87 27.72 -6.37
C CYS A 559 -4.35 29.07 -5.88
N ARG A 560 -4.99 29.59 -4.82
CA ARG A 560 -4.61 30.86 -4.19
C ARG A 560 -4.65 30.78 -2.68
N TYR A 561 -3.52 31.06 -2.05
CA TYR A 561 -3.33 30.98 -0.60
C TYR A 561 -3.24 32.36 0.02
N ALA A 562 -4.21 32.69 0.87
CA ALA A 562 -4.24 33.95 1.63
C ALA A 562 -3.45 33.86 2.94
N THR A 563 -3.26 32.63 3.45
CA THR A 563 -2.48 32.33 4.63
C THR A 563 -1.46 31.25 4.31
N LEU A 564 -0.21 31.42 4.76
CA LEU A 564 0.82 30.39 4.71
C LEU A 564 1.32 30.03 6.11
N LEU A 565 1.43 28.73 6.35
CA LEU A 565 2.06 28.13 7.51
C LEU A 565 3.43 27.59 7.10
N VAL A 566 4.47 27.99 7.83
CA VAL A 566 5.81 27.45 7.68
C VAL A 566 6.16 26.63 8.93
N PRO A 567 6.21 25.28 8.82
CA PRO A 567 6.60 24.39 9.90
C PRO A 567 7.97 24.71 10.51
N ALA A 568 8.18 24.27 11.75
CA ALA A 568 9.47 24.42 12.41
C ALA A 568 10.57 23.70 11.60
N ALA A 569 11.62 24.44 11.25
CA ALA A 569 12.72 23.96 10.42
C ALA A 569 14.03 24.65 10.83
N THR A 570 15.16 23.99 10.61
CA THR A 570 16.50 24.56 10.84
C THR A 570 16.86 25.55 9.74
N HIS A 571 16.48 25.22 8.50
CA HIS A 571 16.84 25.94 7.29
C HIS A 571 15.65 26.11 6.34
N VAL A 572 15.71 27.13 5.49
CA VAL A 572 14.77 27.39 4.39
C VAL A 572 15.53 28.04 3.23
N ALA A 573 15.06 27.94 1.99
CA ALA A 573 15.70 28.65 0.89
C ALA A 573 15.51 30.18 0.99
N GLN A 574 16.52 30.93 0.60
CA GLN A 574 16.49 32.40 0.52
C GLN A 574 15.33 32.88 -0.37
N ALA A 575 15.12 32.23 -1.51
CA ALA A 575 14.05 32.57 -2.46
C ALA A 575 12.65 32.46 -1.82
N VAL A 576 12.45 31.54 -0.88
CA VAL A 576 11.20 31.43 -0.12
C VAL A 576 11.01 32.64 0.79
N VAL A 577 12.04 33.02 1.55
CA VAL A 577 11.99 34.19 2.44
C VAL A 577 11.68 35.46 1.63
N GLU A 578 12.33 35.65 0.49
CA GLU A 578 12.11 36.78 -0.42
C GLU A 578 10.69 36.79 -0.98
N LYS A 579 10.18 35.64 -1.43
CA LYS A 579 8.80 35.51 -1.92
C LYS A 579 7.78 35.81 -0.84
N LEU A 580 7.97 35.27 0.37
CA LEU A 580 7.08 35.50 1.51
C LEU A 580 7.12 36.97 1.95
N LYS A 581 8.27 37.65 1.86
CA LYS A 581 8.37 39.09 2.11
C LYS A 581 7.52 39.90 1.12
N GLN A 582 7.59 39.57 -0.17
CA GLN A 582 6.73 40.19 -1.19
C GLN A 582 5.24 39.93 -0.90
N ALA A 583 4.90 38.71 -0.45
CA ALA A 583 3.53 38.33 -0.13
C ALA A 583 2.96 39.07 1.09
N VAL A 584 3.74 39.17 2.18
CA VAL A 584 3.33 39.92 3.38
C VAL A 584 3.13 41.40 3.05
N ALA A 585 4.00 42.00 2.22
CA ALA A 585 3.85 43.38 1.76
C ALA A 585 2.56 43.62 0.96
N ARG A 586 1.92 42.56 0.44
CA ARG A 586 0.65 42.59 -0.29
C ARG A 586 -0.53 42.01 0.50
N GLY A 587 -0.36 41.82 1.81
CA GLY A 587 -1.44 41.43 2.73
C GLY A 587 -1.65 39.93 2.93
N THR A 588 -0.74 39.07 2.47
CA THR A 588 -0.76 37.63 2.79
C THR A 588 -0.34 37.41 4.24
N SER A 589 -1.10 36.63 4.99
CA SER A 589 -0.75 36.22 6.35
C SER A 589 0.30 35.10 6.31
N VAL A 590 1.43 35.26 6.97
CA VAL A 590 2.48 34.23 7.06
C VAL A 590 2.77 33.95 8.53
N TYR A 591 2.77 32.67 8.91
CA TYR A 591 3.09 32.21 10.26
C TYR A 591 4.27 31.24 10.23
N TRP A 592 5.35 31.61 10.93
CA TRP A 592 6.54 30.78 11.12
C TRP A 592 6.47 30.07 12.47
N LEU A 593 6.59 28.74 12.48
CA LEU A 593 6.57 27.92 13.69
C LEU A 593 7.98 27.66 14.23
N GLY A 594 8.09 27.23 15.49
CA GLY A 594 9.35 26.88 16.16
C GLY A 594 10.31 28.05 16.39
N GLY A 595 9.82 29.30 16.30
CA GLY A 595 10.66 30.50 16.32
C GLY A 595 11.35 30.80 14.99
N GLY A 596 10.94 30.11 13.91
CA GLY A 596 11.47 30.24 12.55
C GLY A 596 12.90 29.70 12.37
N PRO A 597 13.31 29.44 11.11
CA PRO A 597 14.66 28.97 10.81
C PRO A 597 15.70 30.02 11.17
N LYS A 598 16.86 29.58 11.69
CA LYS A 598 17.97 30.47 12.06
C LYS A 598 18.91 30.75 10.89
N GLN A 599 18.89 29.87 9.90
CA GLN A 599 19.73 29.94 8.71
C GLN A 599 18.87 29.81 7.45
N MET A 600 19.35 30.37 6.35
CA MET A 600 18.77 30.19 5.02
C MET A 600 19.83 29.73 4.03
N VAL A 601 19.40 29.01 3.00
CA VAL A 601 20.25 28.55 1.90
C VAL A 601 20.14 29.54 0.74
N THR A 602 21.24 30.17 0.37
CA THR A 602 21.30 31.14 -0.73
C THR A 602 21.17 30.48 -2.10
N HIS A 603 21.04 31.27 -3.17
CA HIS A 603 21.01 30.77 -4.55
C HIS A 603 22.31 30.04 -4.95
N ASP A 604 23.45 30.41 -4.37
CA ASP A 604 24.74 29.73 -4.49
C ASP A 604 24.97 28.64 -3.42
N TYR A 605 23.91 28.28 -2.68
CA TYR A 605 23.87 27.18 -1.70
C TYR A 605 24.77 27.33 -0.48
N ARG A 606 25.01 28.56 -0.05
CA ARG A 606 25.71 28.86 1.20
C ARG A 606 24.71 28.97 2.34
N LEU A 607 25.11 28.50 3.52
CA LEU A 607 24.35 28.72 4.73
C LEU A 607 24.65 30.11 5.26
N VAL A 608 23.63 30.97 5.27
CA VAL A 608 23.74 32.31 5.82
C VAL A 608 22.72 32.50 6.93
N LYS A 609 23.01 33.42 7.85
CA LYS A 609 22.07 33.79 8.91
C LYS A 609 20.77 34.31 8.28
N CYS A 610 19.64 33.80 8.76
CA CYS A 610 18.35 34.26 8.27
C CYS A 610 18.10 35.72 8.73
N PRO A 611 17.63 36.61 7.85
CA PRO A 611 17.23 37.97 8.25
C PRO A 611 15.96 37.93 9.10
N ALA A 612 15.44 39.10 9.48
CA ALA A 612 14.13 39.19 10.10
C ALA A 612 13.07 38.54 9.19
N LEU A 613 12.40 37.51 9.69
CA LEU A 613 11.41 36.74 8.94
C LEU A 613 10.15 37.59 8.69
N PRO A 614 9.58 37.57 7.47
CA PRO A 614 8.38 38.32 7.16
C PRO A 614 7.14 37.67 7.79
N GLY A 615 6.22 38.48 8.35
CA GLY A 615 4.99 37.98 8.98
C GLY A 615 5.16 37.68 10.47
N THR A 616 4.38 36.73 10.98
CA THR A 616 4.29 36.42 12.41
C THR A 616 5.18 35.22 12.76
N VAL A 617 6.04 35.36 13.77
CA VAL A 617 6.89 34.27 14.27
C VAL A 617 6.34 33.76 15.60
N LEU A 618 5.98 32.48 15.65
CA LEU A 618 5.46 31.78 16.81
C LEU A 618 6.55 30.89 17.42
N ARG A 619 6.75 30.96 18.73
CA ARG A 619 7.75 30.16 19.44
C ARG A 619 7.32 28.71 19.72
N VAL A 620 6.05 28.37 19.46
CA VAL A 620 5.54 27.00 19.58
C VAL A 620 6.03 26.15 18.41
N GLN A 621 6.46 24.91 18.66
CA GLN A 621 6.98 24.01 17.62
C GLN A 621 5.89 23.64 16.59
N GLN A 622 4.66 23.46 17.06
CA GLN A 622 3.46 23.25 16.26
C GLN A 622 2.29 24.06 16.85
N PRO A 623 1.29 24.44 16.05
CA PRO A 623 0.08 25.09 16.56
C PRO A 623 -0.83 24.08 17.28
N SER A 624 -1.70 24.56 18.17
CA SER A 624 -2.81 23.76 18.69
C SER A 624 -4.03 23.85 17.75
N PRO A 625 -4.95 22.87 17.78
CA PRO A 625 -6.22 22.96 17.03
C PRO A 625 -7.01 24.23 17.36
N GLU A 626 -6.99 24.70 18.61
CA GLU A 626 -7.64 25.95 19.06
C GLU A 626 -6.96 27.20 18.49
N TRP A 627 -5.64 27.17 18.31
CA TRP A 627 -4.95 28.23 17.61
C TRP A 627 -5.34 28.24 16.13
N CYS A 628 -5.35 27.06 15.48
CA CYS A 628 -5.75 26.92 14.08
C CYS A 628 -7.16 27.45 13.83
N ARG A 629 -8.16 27.07 14.64
CA ARG A 629 -9.55 27.56 14.49
C ARG A 629 -9.70 29.08 14.63
N ARG A 630 -8.79 29.73 15.37
CA ARG A 630 -8.83 31.19 15.59
C ARG A 630 -8.13 32.00 14.51
N HIS A 631 -7.10 31.43 13.88
CA HIS A 631 -6.19 32.18 12.99
C HIS A 631 -6.23 31.72 11.53
N LEU A 632 -6.80 30.54 11.27
CA LEU A 632 -6.87 29.94 9.93
C LEU A 632 -8.30 29.94 9.43
N GLU A 633 -8.45 30.09 8.12
CA GLU A 633 -9.73 29.87 7.45
C GLU A 633 -10.10 28.39 7.57
N THR A 634 -11.28 28.12 8.14
CA THR A 634 -11.82 26.75 8.24
C THR A 634 -12.79 26.49 7.10
N HIS A 635 -12.88 25.23 6.69
CA HIS A 635 -13.88 24.81 5.70
C HIS A 635 -15.30 25.06 6.21
N VAL A 636 -15.55 24.72 7.48
CA VAL A 636 -16.77 24.98 8.24
C VAL A 636 -16.45 25.17 9.72
N THR A 637 -17.39 25.70 10.49
CA THR A 637 -17.29 25.73 11.96
C THR A 637 -18.03 24.53 12.56
N LEU A 638 -17.26 23.62 13.16
CA LEU A 638 -17.79 22.48 13.92
C LEU A 638 -17.75 22.71 15.44
N THR A 639 -18.84 22.38 16.12
CA THR A 639 -18.91 22.28 17.59
C THR A 639 -19.33 20.88 18.02
N GLY A 640 -19.15 20.56 19.30
CA GLY A 640 -19.42 19.23 19.86
C GLY A 640 -18.16 18.55 20.42
N VAL A 641 -18.39 17.52 21.24
CA VAL A 641 -17.33 16.67 21.81
C VAL A 641 -16.70 15.86 20.68
N GLN A 642 -15.39 15.63 20.74
CA GLN A 642 -14.63 14.87 19.73
C GLN A 642 -14.67 15.43 18.30
N ARG A 643 -15.07 16.69 18.08
CA ARG A 643 -15.03 17.34 16.74
C ARG A 643 -13.67 17.25 16.04
N GLY A 644 -12.57 17.10 16.79
CA GLY A 644 -11.23 16.92 16.24
C GLY A 644 -11.03 15.61 15.48
N GLU A 645 -11.89 14.62 15.69
CA GLU A 645 -11.91 13.34 14.95
C GLU A 645 -12.74 13.45 13.65
N CYS A 646 -13.36 14.60 13.36
CA CYS A 646 -14.15 14.82 12.16
C CYS A 646 -13.40 15.72 11.17
N TYR A 647 -12.83 15.12 10.12
CA TYR A 647 -12.14 15.86 9.06
C TYR A 647 -13.13 16.25 7.97
N VAL A 648 -12.89 17.39 7.33
CA VAL A 648 -13.82 17.97 6.35
C VAL A 648 -13.10 18.50 5.13
N ARG A 649 -13.79 18.45 3.99
CA ARG A 649 -13.39 19.04 2.71
C ARG A 649 -14.55 19.87 2.18
N ARG A 650 -14.32 21.16 1.94
CA ARG A 650 -15.30 22.03 1.27
C ARG A 650 -14.92 22.25 -0.19
N PHE A 651 -15.90 22.12 -1.08
CA PHE A 651 -15.71 22.33 -2.51
C PHE A 651 -16.95 22.92 -3.16
N ILE A 652 -16.77 23.48 -4.36
CA ILE A 652 -17.86 23.85 -5.27
C ILE A 652 -18.02 22.74 -6.29
N GLY A 653 -19.22 22.15 -6.36
CA GLY A 653 -19.55 21.11 -7.33
C GLY A 653 -19.76 21.69 -8.72
N ARG A 654 -19.84 20.80 -9.73
CA ARG A 654 -20.11 21.19 -11.13
C ARG A 654 -21.42 21.96 -11.32
N ASP A 655 -22.39 21.79 -10.41
CA ASP A 655 -23.66 22.51 -10.40
C ASP A 655 -23.57 23.93 -9.81
N GLY A 656 -22.36 24.39 -9.46
CA GLY A 656 -22.10 25.70 -8.87
C GLY A 656 -22.48 25.80 -7.39
N ARG A 657 -22.88 24.71 -6.74
CA ARG A 657 -23.28 24.71 -5.32
C ARG A 657 -22.11 24.34 -4.41
N ALA A 658 -22.17 24.82 -3.18
CA ALA A 658 -21.17 24.50 -2.16
C ALA A 658 -21.53 23.22 -1.42
N TYR A 659 -20.53 22.37 -1.23
CA TYR A 659 -20.62 21.08 -0.54
C TYR A 659 -19.55 20.95 0.53
N VAL A 660 -19.86 20.13 1.53
CA VAL A 660 -18.92 19.66 2.56
C VAL A 660 -18.99 18.15 2.61
N LEU A 661 -17.86 17.50 2.35
CA LEU A 661 -17.63 16.10 2.66
C LEU A 661 -16.96 16.02 4.03
N ALA A 662 -17.47 15.18 4.92
CA ALA A 662 -16.97 14.99 6.27
C ALA A 662 -16.79 13.50 6.59
N CYS A 663 -15.77 13.17 7.37
CA CYS A 663 -15.47 11.80 7.81
C CYS A 663 -15.01 11.79 9.27
N ASN A 664 -15.56 10.87 10.06
CA ASN A 664 -15.04 10.52 11.38
C ASN A 664 -13.86 9.56 11.22
N VAL A 665 -12.64 10.05 11.46
CA VAL A 665 -11.41 9.23 11.43
C VAL A 665 -11.25 8.37 12.69
N GLY A 666 -12.04 8.64 13.73
CA GLY A 666 -12.05 7.87 14.97
C GLY A 666 -12.92 6.61 14.92
N ASP A 667 -12.69 5.74 15.91
CA ASP A 667 -13.43 4.48 16.09
C ASP A 667 -14.63 4.63 17.05
N VAL A 668 -14.97 5.85 17.45
CA VAL A 668 -16.03 6.17 18.42
C VAL A 668 -17.10 7.05 17.79
N ALA A 669 -18.37 6.71 18.02
CA ALA A 669 -19.51 7.52 17.60
C ALA A 669 -19.66 8.75 18.49
N HIS A 670 -19.97 9.91 17.89
CA HIS A 670 -20.15 11.16 18.61
C HIS A 670 -21.12 12.09 17.86
N THR A 671 -21.39 13.28 18.40
CA THR A 671 -22.29 14.25 17.75
C THR A 671 -21.54 15.57 17.54
N VAL A 672 -21.59 16.06 16.30
CA VAL A 672 -21.07 17.38 15.92
C VAL A 672 -22.19 18.27 15.42
N VAL A 673 -22.01 19.59 15.52
CA VAL A 673 -22.91 20.57 14.90
C VAL A 673 -22.14 21.35 13.86
N ILE A 674 -22.63 21.33 12.62
CA ILE A 674 -22.14 22.14 11.51
C ILE A 674 -22.87 23.47 11.52
N SER A 675 -22.13 24.57 11.68
CA SER A 675 -22.69 25.92 11.66
C SER A 675 -23.05 26.33 10.22
N GLY A 676 -24.22 26.93 10.03
CA GLY A 676 -24.66 27.50 8.76
C GLY A 676 -24.02 28.85 8.44
N GLU A 677 -24.34 29.39 7.26
CA GLU A 677 -23.70 30.57 6.70
C GLU A 677 -24.73 31.54 6.13
N LYS A 678 -24.74 32.81 6.53
CA LYS A 678 -25.58 33.87 5.93
C LYS A 678 -27.06 33.44 5.73
N GLN A 679 -27.71 32.94 6.78
CA GLN A 679 -29.10 32.42 6.77
C GLN A 679 -29.31 31.14 5.93
N ARG A 680 -28.22 30.46 5.54
CA ARG A 680 -28.23 29.14 4.87
C ARG A 680 -27.76 28.06 5.83
N VAL A 681 -28.10 26.82 5.50
CA VAL A 681 -27.82 25.65 6.33
C VAL A 681 -27.23 24.52 5.50
N TRP A 682 -26.40 23.69 6.14
CA TRP A 682 -25.81 22.51 5.53
C TRP A 682 -26.81 21.35 5.58
N SER A 683 -27.52 21.12 4.48
CA SER A 683 -28.51 20.06 4.36
C SER A 683 -27.85 18.73 4.01
N PRO A 684 -28.29 17.60 4.60
CA PRO A 684 -27.74 16.28 4.28
C PRO A 684 -28.09 15.88 2.84
N VAL A 685 -27.11 15.37 2.11
CA VAL A 685 -27.27 14.76 0.77
C VAL A 685 -27.15 13.25 0.87
N GLU A 686 -26.03 12.77 1.40
CA GLU A 686 -25.71 11.35 1.62
C GLU A 686 -24.97 11.27 2.95
N VAL A 687 -25.62 10.80 4.02
CA VAL A 687 -25.06 10.85 5.38
C VAL A 687 -25.30 9.56 6.13
N ASP A 688 -24.30 9.10 6.86
CA ASP A 688 -24.48 8.07 7.87
C ASP A 688 -25.12 8.67 9.14
N GLY A 689 -25.78 7.83 9.94
CA GLY A 689 -26.34 8.25 11.23
C GLY A 689 -27.61 9.10 11.08
N SER A 690 -27.77 10.10 11.95
CA SER A 690 -28.96 10.95 11.97
C SER A 690 -28.59 12.43 11.98
N VAL A 691 -29.43 13.24 11.34
CA VAL A 691 -29.22 14.67 11.19
C VAL A 691 -30.46 15.44 11.65
N THR A 692 -30.23 16.49 12.43
CA THR A 692 -31.26 17.44 12.88
C THR A 692 -30.84 18.85 12.50
N VAL A 693 -31.57 19.44 11.56
CA VAL A 693 -31.45 20.83 11.14
C VAL A 693 -32.39 21.67 12.01
N ARG A 694 -31.84 22.63 12.74
CA ARG A 694 -32.60 23.60 13.55
C ARG A 694 -32.03 25.00 13.38
N GLY A 695 -32.88 25.94 12.94
CA GLY A 695 -32.41 27.28 12.55
C GLY A 695 -31.23 27.20 11.58
N THR A 696 -30.15 27.92 11.85
CA THR A 696 -28.94 27.92 11.01
C THR A 696 -27.92 26.82 11.37
N GLY A 697 -28.27 25.81 12.17
CA GLY A 697 -27.34 24.74 12.58
C GLY A 697 -27.78 23.35 12.13
N THR A 698 -26.81 22.50 11.78
CA THR A 698 -27.02 21.10 11.44
C THR A 698 -26.32 20.19 12.45
N ALA A 699 -27.07 19.60 13.38
CA ALA A 699 -26.55 18.59 14.30
C ALA A 699 -26.49 17.22 13.60
N TRP A 700 -25.31 16.61 13.56
CA TRP A 700 -25.06 15.30 12.96
C TRP A 700 -24.55 14.32 14.03
N SER A 701 -25.34 13.27 14.26
CA SER A 701 -24.92 12.13 15.07
C SER A 701 -24.11 11.18 14.19
N VAL A 702 -22.79 11.26 14.33
CA VAL A 702 -21.79 10.61 13.49
C VAL A 702 -21.47 9.23 14.06
N PRO A 703 -21.68 8.14 13.31
CA PRO A 703 -21.20 6.82 13.71
C PRO A 703 -19.67 6.76 13.78
N ALA A 704 -19.13 5.76 14.46
CA ALA A 704 -17.71 5.41 14.34
C ALA A 704 -17.37 5.17 12.85
N GLY A 705 -16.29 5.77 12.34
CA GLY A 705 -15.93 5.68 10.92
C GLY A 705 -16.96 6.24 9.92
N GLY A 706 -17.97 6.98 10.39
CA GLY A 706 -19.05 7.49 9.57
C GLY A 706 -18.60 8.61 8.62
N ALA A 707 -19.29 8.74 7.50
CA ALA A 707 -19.08 9.79 6.50
C ALA A 707 -20.38 10.51 6.15
N GLY A 708 -20.27 11.77 5.72
CA GLY A 708 -21.42 12.59 5.34
C GLY A 708 -21.09 13.63 4.28
N LEU A 709 -21.94 13.72 3.26
CA LEU A 709 -21.95 14.78 2.26
C LEU A 709 -23.12 15.72 2.54
N PHE A 710 -22.81 17.00 2.66
CA PHE A 710 -23.77 18.07 2.93
C PHE A 710 -23.71 19.12 1.82
N ARG A 711 -24.86 19.74 1.51
CA ARG A 711 -24.98 20.84 0.55
C ARG A 711 -25.49 22.08 1.26
N LEU A 712 -24.93 23.24 0.93
CA LEU A 712 -25.39 24.51 1.47
C LEU A 712 -26.70 24.92 0.79
N ASP A 713 -27.81 24.94 1.52
CA ASP A 713 -29.15 25.27 1.02
C ASP A 713 -29.76 26.45 1.80
N ALA A 714 -30.79 27.10 1.24
CA ALA A 714 -31.57 28.08 2.01
C ALA A 714 -32.28 27.38 3.18
N PHE A 715 -32.28 28.00 4.36
CA PHE A 715 -33.08 27.48 5.47
C PHE A 715 -34.56 27.73 5.19
N THR A 716 -35.36 26.66 5.19
CA THR A 716 -36.81 26.75 5.00
C THR A 716 -37.58 26.43 6.27
N ARG A 717 -37.17 25.37 6.99
CA ARG A 717 -37.80 24.90 8.23
C ARG A 717 -36.89 23.93 8.94
N ASP A 718 -37.16 23.71 10.22
CA ASP A 718 -36.56 22.62 10.99
C ASP A 718 -36.85 21.27 10.32
N ARG A 719 -35.82 20.42 10.25
CA ARG A 719 -35.91 19.11 9.62
C ARG A 719 -35.13 18.10 10.42
N VAL A 720 -35.71 16.93 10.62
CA VAL A 720 -35.04 15.79 11.24
C VAL A 720 -35.03 14.66 10.23
N THR A 721 -33.88 14.00 10.04
CA THR A 721 -33.72 12.86 9.14
C THR A 721 -32.99 11.73 9.85
N GLY A 722 -33.52 10.50 9.74
CA GLY A 722 -32.90 9.31 10.31
C GLY A 722 -33.03 9.18 11.83
N ARG A 723 -33.91 9.97 12.47
CA ARG A 723 -34.17 9.90 13.91
C ARG A 723 -35.04 8.70 14.25
N VAL A 724 -34.67 8.01 15.32
CA VAL A 724 -35.47 6.93 15.91
C VAL A 724 -36.34 7.53 17.02
N MET A 725 -37.66 7.39 16.88
CA MET A 725 -38.64 7.92 17.83
C MET A 725 -38.92 6.95 18.98
N ALA A 726 -38.91 5.65 18.68
CA ALA A 726 -39.11 4.59 19.67
C ALA A 726 -38.40 3.32 19.22
N ARG A 727 -38.03 2.46 20.18
CA ARG A 727 -37.42 1.15 19.92
C ARG A 727 -38.24 0.05 20.59
N ARG A 728 -38.57 -0.99 19.85
CA ARG A 728 -39.17 -2.24 20.32
C ARG A 728 -38.18 -3.36 20.06
N ARG A 729 -37.84 -4.19 21.05
CA ARG A 729 -37.02 -5.39 20.78
C ARG A 729 -37.78 -6.34 19.85
N ILE A 730 -37.06 -7.02 18.97
CA ILE A 730 -37.65 -8.09 18.14
C ILE A 730 -38.18 -9.22 19.02
N LYS A 731 -39.23 -9.90 18.55
CA LYS A 731 -39.88 -11.01 19.25
C LYS A 731 -39.20 -12.32 18.86
N GLY A 732 -38.82 -13.12 19.87
CA GLY A 732 -38.22 -14.44 19.68
C GLY A 732 -36.72 -14.44 19.36
N LEU A 733 -36.12 -15.63 19.41
CA LEU A 733 -34.74 -15.87 19.02
C LEU A 733 -34.70 -16.24 17.52
N PRO A 734 -33.93 -15.53 16.70
CA PRO A 734 -33.79 -15.89 15.29
C PRO A 734 -33.18 -17.28 15.12
N ALA A 735 -33.80 -18.10 14.27
CA ALA A 735 -33.23 -19.38 13.87
C ALA A 735 -32.05 -19.12 12.92
N PHE A 736 -30.85 -19.57 13.32
CA PHE A 736 -29.64 -19.41 12.53
C PHE A 736 -29.30 -20.67 11.73
N ARG A 737 -28.91 -20.49 10.47
CA ARG A 737 -28.39 -21.56 9.60
C ARG A 737 -27.21 -21.08 8.78
N ARG A 738 -26.04 -21.70 8.94
CA ARG A 738 -24.90 -21.52 8.02
C ARG A 738 -25.24 -22.07 6.63
N LEU A 739 -24.72 -21.43 5.57
CA LEU A 739 -24.97 -21.83 4.17
C LEU A 739 -23.88 -22.72 3.58
N GLY A 740 -22.71 -22.76 4.22
CA GLY A 740 -21.60 -23.60 3.84
C GLY A 740 -21.22 -24.60 4.94
N PRO A 741 -20.35 -25.55 4.62
CA PRO A 741 -19.78 -26.46 5.61
C PRO A 741 -18.87 -25.70 6.59
N ASN A 742 -18.77 -26.22 7.81
CA ASN A 742 -17.88 -25.66 8.82
C ASN A 742 -16.44 -26.15 8.60
N LEU A 743 -15.48 -25.44 9.19
CA LEU A 743 -14.06 -25.69 9.01
C LEU A 743 -13.35 -25.95 10.34
N LEU A 744 -12.46 -26.94 10.34
CA LEU A 744 -11.34 -27.02 11.27
C LEU A 744 -10.06 -26.69 10.49
N ARG A 745 -9.39 -25.60 10.89
CA ARG A 745 -8.08 -25.24 10.36
C ARG A 745 -6.99 -26.08 11.02
N LEU A 746 -6.21 -26.78 10.21
CA LEU A 746 -5.05 -27.57 10.63
C LEU A 746 -3.78 -26.72 10.44
N CYS A 747 -3.44 -25.95 11.48
CA CYS A 747 -2.31 -25.01 11.46
C CYS A 747 -1.16 -25.50 12.35
N ARG A 748 -1.40 -25.63 13.66
CA ARG A 748 -0.41 -26.15 14.60
C ARG A 748 -0.05 -27.58 14.25
N THR A 749 1.22 -27.83 13.97
CA THR A 749 1.71 -29.10 13.43
C THR A 749 2.92 -29.59 14.21
N GLU A 750 3.02 -30.91 14.36
CA GLU A 750 4.26 -31.55 14.78
C GLU A 750 5.02 -32.04 13.55
N VAL A 751 6.23 -31.52 13.35
CA VAL A 751 7.12 -31.87 12.25
C VAL A 751 8.19 -32.83 12.75
N ARG A 752 8.39 -33.94 12.03
CA ARG A 752 9.39 -34.97 12.33
C ARG A 752 10.23 -35.28 11.11
N SER A 753 11.51 -35.51 11.34
CA SER A 753 12.44 -36.08 10.37
C SER A 753 13.36 -37.08 11.06
N ARG A 754 13.57 -38.26 10.47
CA ARG A 754 14.41 -39.32 11.06
C ARG A 754 15.79 -38.82 11.56
N GLY A 755 16.13 -39.07 12.81
CA GLY A 755 17.41 -38.65 13.39
C GLY A 755 17.53 -37.14 13.67
N GLN A 756 16.48 -36.36 13.43
CA GLN A 756 16.37 -34.97 13.86
C GLN A 756 15.41 -34.86 15.06
N ARG A 757 15.54 -33.78 15.84
CA ARG A 757 14.60 -33.49 16.93
C ARG A 757 13.21 -33.15 16.34
N PRO A 758 12.10 -33.65 16.91
CA PRO A 758 10.77 -33.19 16.53
C PRO A 758 10.54 -31.72 16.90
N HIS A 759 9.80 -31.00 16.05
CA HIS A 759 9.42 -29.60 16.28
C HIS A 759 7.89 -29.48 16.32
N VAL A 760 7.37 -28.67 17.24
CA VAL A 760 5.95 -28.29 17.24
C VAL A 760 5.86 -26.83 16.81
N LEU A 761 5.28 -26.61 15.64
CA LEU A 761 5.20 -25.30 15.00
C LEU A 761 3.79 -24.74 15.11
N ALA A 762 3.67 -23.42 15.23
CA ALA A 762 2.37 -22.73 15.22
C ALA A 762 1.67 -22.87 13.86
N GLU A 763 2.46 -22.98 12.79
CA GLU A 763 2.06 -23.11 11.40
C GLU A 763 3.07 -23.96 10.63
N PRO A 764 2.68 -24.57 9.51
CA PRO A 764 3.58 -25.45 8.76
C PRO A 764 4.59 -24.65 7.94
N TYR A 765 5.80 -25.19 7.86
CA TYR A 765 6.90 -24.64 7.07
C TYR A 765 7.60 -25.76 6.28
N PRO A 766 8.17 -25.48 5.09
CA PRO A 766 8.97 -26.43 4.31
C PRO A 766 10.24 -26.83 5.06
N TYR A 767 10.88 -27.91 4.59
CA TYR A 767 12.01 -28.55 5.27
C TYR A 767 13.11 -27.57 5.70
N TRP A 768 13.58 -26.70 4.81
CA TRP A 768 14.70 -25.79 5.06
C TRP A 768 14.44 -24.75 6.18
N GLN A 769 13.18 -24.43 6.46
CA GLN A 769 12.81 -23.51 7.53
C GLN A 769 12.66 -24.21 8.89
N VAL A 770 12.67 -25.55 8.90
CA VAL A 770 12.58 -26.37 10.13
C VAL A 770 13.92 -27.01 10.46
N TYR A 771 14.64 -27.47 9.45
CA TYR A 771 15.87 -28.25 9.58
C TYR A 771 16.99 -27.73 8.70
N SER A 772 18.22 -27.76 9.21
CA SER A 772 19.43 -27.29 8.51
C SER A 772 20.23 -28.42 7.83
N ASN A 773 19.81 -29.69 7.94
CA ASN A 773 20.53 -30.83 7.38
C ASN A 773 20.23 -31.05 5.89
N PHE A 774 20.57 -30.07 5.07
CA PHE A 774 20.53 -30.13 3.62
C PHE A 774 21.83 -29.57 3.03
N LYS A 775 22.05 -29.82 1.74
CA LYS A 775 23.12 -29.17 0.96
C LYS A 775 22.48 -28.31 -0.12
N ALA A 776 22.68 -26.99 -0.05
CA ALA A 776 22.27 -26.08 -1.12
C ALA A 776 23.35 -26.08 -2.21
N GLN A 777 22.91 -26.26 -3.45
CA GLN A 777 23.72 -26.06 -4.66
C GLN A 777 23.58 -24.62 -5.16
N ARG A 778 22.38 -24.05 -5.03
CA ARG A 778 22.10 -22.64 -5.33
C ARG A 778 21.25 -22.03 -4.23
N ILE A 779 21.67 -20.83 -3.80
CA ILE A 779 20.96 -19.98 -2.87
C ILE A 779 20.51 -18.73 -3.61
N LEU A 780 19.29 -18.28 -3.33
CA LEU A 780 18.76 -17.01 -3.76
C LEU A 780 18.62 -16.09 -2.53
N PRO A 781 19.39 -15.00 -2.44
CA PRO A 781 19.20 -13.99 -1.41
C PRO A 781 17.80 -13.38 -1.51
N GLN A 782 17.14 -13.20 -0.38
CA GLN A 782 15.86 -12.49 -0.26
C GLN A 782 15.92 -11.58 0.95
N TYR A 783 15.01 -10.61 1.00
CA TYR A 783 14.90 -9.68 2.14
C TYR A 783 14.75 -10.39 3.50
N VAL A 784 14.17 -11.60 3.48
CA VAL A 784 13.94 -12.46 4.66
C VAL A 784 15.04 -13.51 4.90
N GLY A 785 16.11 -13.49 4.10
CA GLY A 785 17.25 -14.41 4.19
C GLY A 785 17.44 -15.30 2.95
N ASP A 786 18.45 -16.17 3.04
CA ASP A 786 18.91 -17.03 1.95
C ASP A 786 17.97 -18.22 1.69
N VAL A 787 17.40 -18.30 0.49
CA VAL A 787 16.47 -19.37 0.08
C VAL A 787 17.21 -20.45 -0.72
N PRO A 788 17.19 -21.74 -0.31
CA PRO A 788 17.96 -22.81 -0.96
C PRO A 788 17.23 -23.40 -2.18
N VAL A 789 17.04 -22.57 -3.21
CA VAL A 789 16.23 -22.86 -4.40
C VAL A 789 16.63 -24.13 -5.16
N GLU A 790 17.92 -24.48 -5.17
CA GLU A 790 18.43 -25.77 -5.63
C GLU A 790 19.18 -26.44 -4.48
N SER A 791 18.62 -27.53 -3.96
CA SER A 791 19.12 -28.15 -2.75
C SER A 791 18.77 -29.63 -2.68
N LYS A 792 19.59 -30.38 -1.93
CA LYS A 792 19.37 -31.79 -1.61
C LYS A 792 19.20 -31.97 -0.10
N ALA A 793 18.04 -32.48 0.31
CA ALA A 793 17.85 -32.88 1.70
C ALA A 793 18.73 -34.11 2.02
N LEU A 794 19.37 -34.13 3.19
CA LEU A 794 20.21 -35.27 3.58
C LEU A 794 19.39 -36.42 4.18
N ASN A 795 18.12 -36.16 4.53
CA ASN A 795 17.18 -37.17 4.99
C ASN A 795 15.84 -37.03 4.26
N PRO A 796 15.39 -38.08 3.56
CA PRO A 796 14.16 -38.03 2.77
C PRO A 796 12.88 -38.19 3.60
N ASP A 797 12.96 -38.51 4.90
CA ASP A 797 11.79 -38.67 5.78
C ASP A 797 11.40 -37.31 6.38
N LEU A 798 10.26 -36.77 5.95
CA LEU A 798 9.63 -35.58 6.54
C LEU A 798 8.14 -35.86 6.76
N ARG A 799 7.68 -35.60 7.99
CA ARG A 799 6.30 -35.88 8.39
C ARG A 799 5.68 -34.69 9.09
N TYR A 800 4.45 -34.36 8.70
CA TYR A 800 3.63 -33.35 9.36
C TYR A 800 2.45 -34.03 10.02
N GLY A 801 2.34 -33.91 11.34
CA GLY A 801 1.24 -34.46 12.14
C GLY A 801 0.28 -33.37 12.61
N PHE A 802 -1.02 -33.61 12.45
CA PHE A 802 -2.10 -32.75 12.92
C PHE A 802 -3.05 -33.55 13.80
N GLU A 803 -3.35 -33.04 15.00
CA GLU A 803 -4.18 -33.75 15.98
C GLU A 803 -5.45 -32.99 16.32
N PHE A 804 -6.56 -33.71 16.37
CA PHE A 804 -7.85 -33.22 16.85
C PHE A 804 -8.66 -34.36 17.46
N ASP A 805 -9.61 -34.02 18.33
CA ASP A 805 -10.51 -35.00 18.94
C ASP A 805 -11.85 -35.01 18.20
N VAL A 806 -12.52 -36.16 18.15
CA VAL A 806 -13.89 -36.31 17.63
C VAL A 806 -14.78 -36.84 18.75
N ARG A 807 -15.90 -36.18 19.02
CA ARG A 807 -16.87 -36.58 20.05
C ARG A 807 -18.28 -36.60 19.46
N GLY A 808 -18.89 -37.77 19.36
CA GLY A 808 -20.27 -37.94 18.90
C GLY A 808 -20.54 -37.71 17.40
N TYR A 809 -19.65 -37.05 16.65
CA TYR A 809 -19.80 -36.83 15.21
C TYR A 809 -19.59 -38.14 14.42
N ARG A 810 -20.52 -38.45 13.50
CA ARG A 810 -20.53 -39.69 12.71
C ARG A 810 -20.44 -39.48 11.19
N GLY A 811 -20.29 -38.24 10.73
CA GLY A 811 -20.15 -37.95 9.30
C GLY A 811 -18.75 -38.26 8.77
N THR A 812 -18.59 -38.19 7.45
CA THR A 812 -17.30 -38.30 6.77
C THR A 812 -16.85 -36.92 6.31
N PRO A 813 -16.02 -36.20 7.09
CA PRO A 813 -15.55 -34.89 6.69
C PRO A 813 -14.47 -35.03 5.61
N VAL A 814 -14.11 -33.91 4.99
CA VAL A 814 -13.17 -33.86 3.87
C VAL A 814 -11.94 -33.09 4.27
N LEU A 815 -10.76 -33.69 4.09
CA LEU A 815 -9.48 -32.97 4.13
C LEU A 815 -9.30 -32.21 2.81
N VAL A 816 -9.05 -30.91 2.89
CA VAL A 816 -8.88 -30.01 1.75
C VAL A 816 -7.42 -29.55 1.70
N LEU A 817 -6.80 -29.76 0.54
CA LEU A 817 -5.45 -29.33 0.22
C LEU A 817 -5.51 -28.38 -0.96
N ASP A 818 -5.24 -27.10 -0.72
CA ASP A 818 -5.19 -26.10 -1.78
C ASP A 818 -4.00 -26.37 -2.72
N PRO A 819 -4.10 -26.08 -4.03
CA PRO A 819 -3.08 -26.38 -5.04
C PRO A 819 -1.63 -26.03 -4.69
N ARG A 820 -1.39 -24.98 -3.88
CA ARG A 820 -0.06 -24.53 -3.45
C ARG A 820 0.16 -24.62 -1.94
N CYS A 821 -0.57 -25.49 -1.24
CA CYS A 821 -0.36 -25.71 0.20
C CYS A 821 0.88 -26.56 0.50
N ALA A 822 1.47 -27.20 -0.51
CA ALA A 822 2.61 -28.10 -0.39
C ALA A 822 3.52 -28.04 -1.61
N ARG A 823 4.75 -28.55 -1.46
CA ARG A 823 5.70 -28.82 -2.55
C ARG A 823 6.32 -30.20 -2.35
N GLY A 824 6.40 -30.99 -3.42
CA GLY A 824 6.99 -32.33 -3.41
C GLY A 824 5.96 -33.46 -3.42
N THR A 825 6.44 -34.68 -3.13
CA THR A 825 5.67 -35.92 -3.24
C THR A 825 5.39 -36.50 -1.85
N PHE A 826 4.14 -36.87 -1.56
CA PHE A 826 3.75 -37.39 -0.24
C PHE A 826 2.52 -38.33 -0.26
N ARG A 827 2.37 -39.10 0.82
CA ARG A 827 1.14 -39.87 1.14
C ARG A 827 0.44 -39.30 2.37
N ILE A 828 -0.89 -39.35 2.36
CA ILE A 828 -1.73 -38.92 3.48
C ILE A 828 -2.10 -40.16 4.31
N TRP A 829 -2.03 -40.03 5.63
CA TRP A 829 -2.41 -41.05 6.59
C TRP A 829 -3.42 -40.50 7.59
N CYS A 830 -4.44 -41.30 7.92
CA CYS A 830 -5.42 -41.02 8.95
C CYS A 830 -5.38 -42.15 9.97
N ASN A 831 -5.02 -41.85 11.22
CA ASN A 831 -4.93 -42.83 12.31
C ASN A 831 -4.08 -44.07 11.96
N GLY A 832 -2.95 -43.85 11.28
CA GLY A 832 -2.05 -44.92 10.88
C GLY A 832 -2.50 -45.75 9.68
N ARG A 833 -3.57 -45.36 8.97
CA ARG A 833 -3.99 -45.95 7.68
C ARG A 833 -3.78 -44.98 6.54
N ALA A 834 -3.26 -45.45 5.42
CA ALA A 834 -3.09 -44.63 4.22
C ALA A 834 -4.46 -44.22 3.64
N VAL A 835 -4.58 -42.96 3.23
CA VAL A 835 -5.79 -42.39 2.64
C VAL A 835 -5.49 -42.01 1.18
N GLY A 836 -5.99 -42.82 0.26
CA GLY A 836 -5.71 -42.67 -1.17
C GLY A 836 -4.29 -43.09 -1.56
N GLY A 837 -3.82 -42.58 -2.70
CA GLY A 837 -2.51 -42.90 -3.27
C GLY A 837 -1.45 -41.83 -3.01
N MET A 838 -0.32 -41.97 -3.70
CA MET A 838 0.72 -40.93 -3.76
C MET A 838 0.15 -39.63 -4.34
N ARG A 839 0.64 -38.49 -3.84
CA ARG A 839 0.28 -37.14 -4.28
C ARG A 839 1.53 -36.36 -4.62
N ARG A 840 1.45 -35.50 -5.64
CA ARG A 840 2.51 -34.58 -6.05
C ARG A 840 1.95 -33.17 -6.08
N PHE A 841 2.67 -32.22 -5.50
CA PHE A 841 2.31 -30.81 -5.40
C PHE A 841 3.47 -29.90 -5.85
N PRO A 842 3.18 -28.67 -6.34
CA PRO A 842 1.86 -28.06 -6.46
C PRO A 842 0.98 -28.74 -7.52
N LEU A 843 -0.34 -28.52 -7.45
CA LEU A 843 -1.26 -29.00 -8.49
C LEU A 843 -1.20 -28.07 -9.71
N ASP A 844 -1.30 -28.64 -10.91
CA ASP A 844 -1.25 -27.86 -12.17
C ASP A 844 -2.51 -27.01 -12.41
N ASN A 845 -3.57 -27.21 -11.63
CA ASN A 845 -4.84 -26.52 -11.77
C ASN A 845 -5.25 -25.83 -10.46
N ILE A 846 -6.28 -24.98 -10.57
CA ILE A 846 -6.74 -24.13 -9.47
C ILE A 846 -7.68 -24.81 -8.46
N ARG A 847 -7.99 -26.11 -8.63
CA ARG A 847 -8.96 -26.81 -7.79
C ARG A 847 -8.26 -27.55 -6.65
N ALA A 848 -8.71 -27.27 -5.42
CA ALA A 848 -8.24 -27.98 -4.24
C ALA A 848 -8.50 -29.50 -4.34
N LEU A 849 -7.52 -30.28 -3.91
CA LEU A 849 -7.67 -31.72 -3.72
C LEU A 849 -8.53 -31.97 -2.49
N ARG A 850 -9.57 -32.79 -2.65
CA ARG A 850 -10.55 -33.12 -1.61
C ARG A 850 -10.47 -34.60 -1.28
N VAL A 851 -10.16 -34.92 -0.03
CA VAL A 851 -9.90 -36.30 0.43
C VAL A 851 -10.87 -36.66 1.56
N PRO A 852 -11.82 -37.58 1.35
CA PRO A 852 -12.73 -38.04 2.41
C PRO A 852 -11.98 -38.73 3.56
N LEU A 853 -12.31 -38.39 4.80
CA LEU A 853 -11.73 -38.96 6.02
C LEU A 853 -12.65 -40.04 6.61
N ALA A 854 -12.70 -41.22 5.99
CA ALA A 854 -13.62 -42.30 6.37
C ALA A 854 -13.26 -43.02 7.69
N TRP A 855 -12.05 -42.87 8.20
CA TRP A 855 -11.54 -43.61 9.37
C TRP A 855 -11.29 -42.74 10.60
N LEU A 856 -12.09 -41.69 10.77
CA LEU A 856 -12.12 -40.96 12.03
C LEU A 856 -12.73 -41.82 13.13
N ARG A 857 -12.15 -41.76 14.33
CA ARG A 857 -12.59 -42.50 15.52
C ARG A 857 -12.97 -41.54 16.64
N HIS A 858 -13.80 -42.00 17.57
CA HIS A 858 -14.06 -41.23 18.79
C HIS A 858 -12.76 -41.00 19.59
N GLY A 859 -12.58 -39.81 20.16
CA GLY A 859 -11.36 -39.40 20.85
C GLY A 859 -10.30 -38.88 19.87
N ARG A 860 -9.02 -39.16 20.15
CA ARG A 860 -7.87 -38.60 19.42
C ARG A 860 -7.73 -39.15 18.00
N ASN A 861 -7.65 -38.24 17.04
CA ASN A 861 -7.35 -38.51 15.64
C ASN A 861 -6.07 -37.80 15.22
N VAL A 862 -5.33 -38.43 14.31
CA VAL A 862 -4.10 -37.87 13.73
C VAL A 862 -4.16 -37.96 12.21
N ILE A 863 -3.99 -36.82 11.54
CA ILE A 863 -3.72 -36.73 10.11
C ILE A 863 -2.22 -36.51 9.94
N GLU A 864 -1.57 -37.38 9.16
CA GLU A 864 -0.14 -37.30 8.92
C GLU A 864 0.14 -37.24 7.41
N LEU A 865 0.93 -36.26 6.98
CA LEU A 865 1.47 -36.19 5.63
C LEU A 865 2.91 -36.67 5.67
N ARG A 866 3.24 -37.73 4.93
CA ARG A 866 4.58 -38.32 4.86
C ARG A 866 5.19 -38.05 3.49
N PHE A 867 6.19 -37.18 3.44
CA PHE A 867 6.89 -36.78 2.23
C PHE A 867 8.05 -37.74 1.89
N GLU A 868 8.30 -37.90 0.59
CA GLU A 868 9.52 -38.46 0.03
C GLU A 868 10.37 -37.27 -0.42
N VAL A 869 11.18 -36.74 0.50
CA VAL A 869 11.88 -35.46 0.29
C VAL A 869 13.16 -35.66 -0.51
N GLU A 870 13.29 -34.94 -1.62
CA GLU A 870 14.51 -34.84 -2.42
C GLU A 870 15.19 -33.48 -2.20
N SER A 871 14.40 -32.40 -2.09
CA SER A 871 14.87 -31.02 -1.98
C SER A 871 14.48 -30.38 -0.65
N ALA A 872 15.33 -29.50 -0.13
CA ALA A 872 15.04 -28.77 1.11
C ALA A 872 13.86 -27.79 0.95
N MET A 873 13.46 -27.47 -0.28
CA MET A 873 12.28 -26.64 -0.57
C MET A 873 10.94 -27.38 -0.43
N GLU A 874 10.96 -28.71 -0.26
CA GLU A 874 9.75 -29.52 -0.16
C GLU A 874 9.17 -29.53 1.26
N GLY A 875 7.88 -29.86 1.34
CA GLY A 875 7.10 -29.85 2.57
C GLY A 875 5.80 -29.05 2.43
N LEU A 876 5.18 -28.75 3.56
CA LEU A 876 3.99 -27.89 3.60
C LEU A 876 4.37 -26.41 3.58
N LEU A 877 3.62 -25.63 2.80
CA LEU A 877 3.79 -24.19 2.61
C LEU A 877 2.67 -23.37 3.27
N SER A 878 1.54 -24.00 3.61
CA SER A 878 0.42 -23.37 4.30
C SER A 878 -0.38 -24.39 5.10
N GLN A 879 -1.28 -23.89 5.96
CA GLN A 879 -2.24 -24.70 6.69
C GLN A 879 -3.15 -25.53 5.76
N LEU A 880 -3.74 -26.59 6.32
CA LEU A 880 -4.76 -27.42 5.67
C LEU A 880 -6.12 -27.23 6.35
N TYR A 881 -7.19 -27.78 5.77
CA TYR A 881 -8.53 -27.69 6.35
C TYR A 881 -9.23 -29.04 6.39
N VAL A 882 -10.00 -29.27 7.45
CA VAL A 882 -11.05 -30.30 7.48
C VAL A 882 -12.39 -29.58 7.32
N GLU A 883 -13.20 -30.02 6.38
CA GLU A 883 -14.48 -29.43 6.00
C GLU A 883 -15.63 -30.43 6.23
N GLY A 884 -16.74 -29.99 6.82
CA GLY A 884 -17.91 -30.85 7.01
C GLY A 884 -19.05 -30.22 7.82
N ASP A 885 -20.09 -31.01 8.05
CA ASP A 885 -21.26 -30.60 8.83
C ASP A 885 -21.10 -30.89 10.33
N PHE A 886 -20.13 -30.21 10.97
CA PHE A 886 -19.81 -30.35 12.39
C PHE A 886 -19.72 -28.99 13.09
N THR A 887 -19.66 -28.98 14.41
CA THR A 887 -19.16 -27.84 15.20
C THR A 887 -17.73 -28.10 15.66
N VAL A 888 -16.98 -27.03 15.90
CA VAL A 888 -15.60 -27.09 16.42
C VAL A 888 -15.54 -26.34 17.74
N ARG A 889 -15.06 -27.04 18.77
CA ARG A 889 -14.71 -26.42 20.05
C ARG A 889 -13.19 -26.35 20.17
N LEU A 890 -12.65 -25.14 20.36
CA LEU A 890 -11.23 -24.95 20.62
C LEU A 890 -10.92 -25.41 22.05
N GLY A 891 -10.32 -26.59 22.20
CA GLY A 891 -9.86 -27.09 23.49
C GLY A 891 -8.52 -26.49 23.91
N ARG A 892 -8.12 -26.67 25.18
CA ARG A 892 -6.82 -26.22 25.70
C ARG A 892 -5.61 -26.91 25.05
N VAL A 893 -5.81 -28.15 24.60
CA VAL A 893 -4.73 -29.01 24.04
C VAL A 893 -4.96 -29.31 22.56
N ARG A 894 -6.19 -29.69 22.18
CA ARG A 894 -6.60 -30.01 20.81
C ARG A 894 -8.00 -29.46 20.51
N PRO A 895 -8.30 -29.09 19.26
CA PRO A 895 -9.66 -28.81 18.83
C PRO A 895 -10.51 -30.08 18.83
N VAL A 896 -11.81 -29.93 19.06
CA VAL A 896 -12.77 -31.04 19.12
C VAL A 896 -13.87 -30.86 18.08
N LEU A 897 -14.08 -31.86 17.25
CA LEU A 897 -15.21 -31.97 16.32
C LEU A 897 -16.40 -32.63 17.02
N GLU A 898 -17.55 -31.97 16.96
CA GLU A 898 -18.81 -32.41 17.57
C GLU A 898 -19.94 -32.38 16.51
N PRO A 899 -21.04 -33.15 16.69
CA PRO A 899 -22.22 -33.02 15.86
C PRO A 899 -22.66 -31.57 15.77
N ARG A 900 -23.17 -31.17 14.61
CA ARG A 900 -23.77 -29.86 14.44
C ARG A 900 -24.73 -29.57 15.59
N GLN A 901 -24.49 -28.46 16.29
CA GLN A 901 -25.42 -27.89 17.25
C GLN A 901 -25.99 -26.61 16.65
N ASP A 902 -27.32 -26.53 16.57
CA ASP A 902 -27.99 -25.26 16.31
C ASP A 902 -27.91 -24.45 17.61
N CYS A 903 -27.34 -23.26 17.53
CA CYS A 903 -27.00 -22.45 18.70
C CYS A 903 -27.34 -20.97 18.45
N ASP A 904 -27.53 -20.26 19.56
CA ASP A 904 -27.61 -18.81 19.54
C ASP A 904 -26.24 -18.23 19.16
N SER A 905 -26.14 -17.68 17.96
CA SER A 905 -24.90 -17.11 17.44
C SER A 905 -24.78 -15.60 17.70
N ARG A 906 -25.60 -15.02 18.59
CA ARG A 906 -25.54 -13.58 18.94
C ARG A 906 -24.31 -13.19 19.75
N ALA A 907 -23.54 -14.14 20.26
CA ALA A 907 -22.18 -13.92 20.79
C ALA A 907 -21.10 -14.02 19.69
N GLY A 908 -21.52 -14.20 18.43
CA GLY A 908 -20.68 -14.43 17.26
C GLY A 908 -20.61 -15.91 16.83
N TRP A 909 -20.33 -16.14 15.55
CA TRP A 909 -20.24 -17.48 14.94
C TRP A 909 -19.21 -18.41 15.61
N GLN A 910 -18.08 -17.86 16.06
CA GLN A 910 -17.07 -18.57 16.83
C GLN A 910 -17.61 -19.16 18.14
N ALA A 911 -18.50 -18.45 18.83
CA ALA A 911 -19.17 -18.96 20.03
C ALA A 911 -20.18 -20.07 19.68
N GLY A 912 -20.75 -20.04 18.47
CA GLY A 912 -21.62 -21.07 17.92
C GLY A 912 -20.90 -22.30 17.34
N GLY A 913 -19.63 -22.53 17.70
CA GLY A 913 -18.86 -23.67 17.23
C GLY A 913 -18.36 -23.53 15.79
N MET A 914 -18.25 -22.31 15.27
CA MET A 914 -17.71 -22.03 13.92
C MET A 914 -16.46 -21.12 13.98
N PRO A 915 -15.41 -21.48 14.75
CA PRO A 915 -14.24 -20.62 14.96
C PRO A 915 -13.37 -20.41 13.72
N HIS A 916 -13.46 -21.26 12.69
CA HIS A 916 -12.68 -21.10 11.45
C HIS A 916 -13.55 -20.89 10.21
N TYR A 917 -14.84 -20.61 10.40
CA TYR A 917 -15.79 -20.51 9.30
C TYR A 917 -15.58 -19.22 8.52
N MET A 918 -15.58 -19.34 7.19
CA MET A 918 -15.68 -18.25 6.23
C MET A 918 -16.85 -18.56 5.32
N GLY A 919 -17.76 -17.62 5.14
CA GLY A 919 -18.93 -17.81 4.29
C GLY A 919 -20.11 -16.93 4.72
N ALA A 920 -21.31 -17.52 4.64
CA ALA A 920 -22.56 -16.82 4.88
C ALA A 920 -23.50 -17.63 5.77
N GLY A 921 -24.31 -16.93 6.56
CA GLY A 921 -25.35 -17.52 7.38
C GLY A 921 -26.66 -16.77 7.26
N VAL A 922 -27.77 -17.45 7.52
CA VAL A 922 -29.12 -16.88 7.45
C VAL A 922 -29.76 -16.93 8.82
N TYR A 923 -30.24 -15.79 9.28
CA TYR A 923 -31.12 -15.68 10.45
C TYR A 923 -32.55 -15.51 9.96
N ALA A 924 -33.47 -16.33 10.45
CA ALA A 924 -34.88 -16.24 10.11
C ALA A 924 -35.74 -16.15 11.36
N TRP A 925 -36.69 -15.22 11.36
CA TRP A 925 -37.69 -15.07 12.42
C TRP A 925 -38.95 -14.41 11.87
N THR A 926 -39.94 -14.26 12.75
CA THR A 926 -41.25 -13.72 12.42
C THR A 926 -41.59 -12.61 13.40
N GLU A 927 -42.18 -11.53 12.89
CA GLU A 927 -42.74 -10.44 13.71
C GLU A 927 -44.23 -10.30 13.45
N THR A 928 -45.02 -10.18 14.52
CA THR A 928 -46.43 -9.79 14.41
C THR A 928 -46.56 -8.27 14.62
N ILE A 929 -47.19 -7.61 13.66
CA ILE A 929 -47.45 -6.17 13.61
C ILE A 929 -48.93 -5.93 13.92
N SER A 930 -49.22 -5.09 14.90
CA SER A 930 -50.60 -4.70 15.25
C SER A 930 -51.14 -3.62 14.30
N GLY A 931 -52.47 -3.45 14.23
CA GLY A 931 -53.10 -2.40 13.42
C GLY A 931 -52.66 -0.96 13.75
N VAL A 932 -52.19 -0.71 14.98
CA VAL A 932 -51.60 0.59 15.38
C VAL A 932 -50.19 0.74 14.80
N GLU A 933 -49.39 -0.33 14.85
CA GLU A 933 -48.00 -0.33 14.36
C GLU A 933 -47.93 -0.24 12.83
N ALA A 934 -48.90 -0.81 12.12
CA ALA A 934 -49.02 -0.75 10.67
C ALA A 934 -49.18 0.69 10.11
N LYS A 935 -49.50 1.67 10.97
CA LYS A 935 -49.63 3.08 10.59
C LYS A 935 -48.31 3.88 10.69
N SER A 936 -47.21 3.24 11.06
CA SER A 936 -45.91 3.90 11.26
C SER A 936 -44.84 3.36 10.31
N ASP A 937 -43.84 4.19 10.02
CA ASP A 937 -42.63 3.76 9.31
C ASP A 937 -41.66 3.07 10.28
N TRP A 938 -41.17 1.91 9.88
CA TRP A 938 -40.29 1.08 10.70
C TRP A 938 -38.93 0.85 10.04
N ALA A 939 -37.92 0.69 10.88
CA ALA A 939 -36.60 0.20 10.49
C ALA A 939 -36.20 -0.97 11.39
N LEU A 940 -35.46 -1.94 10.86
CA LEU A 940 -34.74 -2.92 11.68
C LEU A 940 -33.36 -2.35 12.00
N GLU A 941 -32.97 -2.30 13.27
CA GLU A 941 -31.63 -1.92 13.72
C GLU A 941 -30.99 -3.06 14.52
N LEU A 942 -29.75 -3.40 14.19
CA LEU A 942 -28.92 -4.35 14.95
C LEU A 942 -27.91 -3.59 15.80
N GLU A 943 -27.54 -4.17 16.94
CA GLU A 943 -26.49 -3.64 17.82
C GLU A 943 -25.13 -3.67 17.11
N HIS A 944 -24.77 -4.84 16.56
CA HIS A 944 -23.53 -5.00 15.82
C HIS A 944 -23.64 -6.13 14.79
N LEU A 945 -22.83 -6.03 13.73
CA LEU A 945 -22.75 -7.01 12.67
C LEU A 945 -21.35 -7.03 12.08
N VAL A 946 -20.84 -8.23 11.77
CA VAL A 946 -19.60 -8.41 11.02
C VAL A 946 -19.82 -9.48 9.93
N ASP A 947 -19.62 -9.20 8.65
CA ASP A 947 -19.15 -7.93 8.08
C ASP A 947 -20.25 -7.14 7.37
N ASN A 948 -21.10 -7.81 6.58
CA ASN A 948 -22.21 -7.17 5.86
C ASN A 948 -23.41 -8.10 5.77
N ALA A 949 -24.60 -7.54 5.54
CA ALA A 949 -25.82 -8.32 5.47
C ALA A 949 -26.89 -7.77 4.52
N GLU A 950 -27.69 -8.66 3.95
CA GLU A 950 -28.89 -8.35 3.19
C GLU A 950 -30.13 -8.74 4.00
N LEU A 951 -31.06 -7.79 4.18
CA LEU A 951 -32.34 -8.05 4.82
C LEU A 951 -33.41 -8.32 3.76
N THR A 952 -34.25 -9.33 4.00
CA THR A 952 -35.48 -9.56 3.25
C THR A 952 -36.68 -9.66 4.19
N VAL A 953 -37.80 -9.06 3.80
CA VAL A 953 -39.09 -9.13 4.50
C VAL A 953 -40.14 -9.63 3.53
N ASP A 954 -40.81 -10.73 3.89
CA ASP A 954 -41.78 -11.44 3.04
C ASP A 954 -41.23 -11.76 1.63
N GLY A 955 -39.94 -12.10 1.58
CA GLY A 955 -39.24 -12.43 0.33
C GLY A 955 -38.78 -11.23 -0.50
N ARG A 956 -39.05 -9.99 -0.08
CA ARG A 956 -38.59 -8.77 -0.76
C ARG A 956 -37.33 -8.22 -0.10
N SER A 957 -36.32 -7.87 -0.90
CA SER A 957 -35.07 -7.29 -0.39
C SER A 957 -35.29 -5.85 0.12
N CYS A 958 -34.72 -5.56 1.28
CA CYS A 958 -34.60 -4.22 1.87
C CYS A 958 -33.21 -3.63 1.66
N GLY A 959 -32.37 -4.27 0.82
CA GLY A 959 -31.01 -3.84 0.50
C GLY A 959 -29.92 -4.45 1.39
N VAL A 960 -28.68 -4.21 0.97
CA VAL A 960 -27.47 -4.64 1.68
C VAL A 960 -27.00 -3.51 2.59
N ARG A 961 -26.57 -3.84 3.81
CA ARG A 961 -25.87 -2.92 4.72
C ARG A 961 -24.49 -3.47 5.02
N ALA A 962 -23.47 -2.64 4.85
CA ALA A 962 -22.07 -3.03 5.05
C ALA A 962 -21.31 -2.15 6.05
N TRP A 963 -21.99 -1.19 6.69
CA TRP A 963 -21.43 -0.36 7.75
C TRP A 963 -22.54 0.19 8.66
N MET A 964 -22.12 0.80 9.77
CA MET A 964 -23.01 1.42 10.75
C MET A 964 -23.67 2.72 10.22
N PRO A 965 -24.87 3.07 10.70
CA PRO A 965 -25.71 2.26 11.60
C PRO A 965 -26.22 1.01 10.89
N TRP A 966 -26.25 -0.13 11.61
CA TRP A 966 -26.76 -1.41 11.10
C TRP A 966 -28.28 -1.39 11.00
N ARG A 967 -28.80 -0.51 10.14
CA ARG A 967 -30.22 -0.16 10.04
C ARG A 967 -30.73 -0.33 8.62
N TRP A 968 -31.88 -0.99 8.49
CA TRP A 968 -32.62 -1.14 7.23
C TRP A 968 -33.98 -0.49 7.37
N THR A 969 -34.32 0.40 6.44
CA THR A 969 -35.70 0.87 6.29
C THR A 969 -36.56 -0.29 5.81
N LEU A 970 -37.68 -0.55 6.50
CA LEU A 970 -38.59 -1.63 6.15
C LEU A 970 -39.63 -1.15 5.13
N PRO A 971 -40.18 -2.04 4.28
CA PRO A 971 -41.38 -1.73 3.53
C PRO A 971 -42.54 -1.44 4.48
N ALA A 972 -43.59 -0.79 3.97
CA ALA A 972 -44.84 -0.61 4.72
C ALA A 972 -45.38 -1.98 5.18
N LEU A 973 -45.42 -2.18 6.50
CA LEU A 973 -45.90 -3.40 7.13
C LEU A 973 -47.40 -3.33 7.34
N ARG A 974 -48.10 -4.45 7.15
CA ARG A 974 -49.55 -4.55 7.38
C ARG A 974 -49.80 -5.15 8.75
N GLU A 975 -51.05 -5.08 9.21
CA GLU A 975 -51.43 -5.84 10.39
C GLU A 975 -51.32 -7.35 10.08
N GLY A 976 -50.70 -8.09 11.00
CA GLY A 976 -50.50 -9.53 10.88
C GLY A 976 -49.04 -9.95 10.97
N GLU A 977 -48.76 -11.14 10.45
CA GLU A 977 -47.47 -11.81 10.55
C GLU A 977 -46.56 -11.49 9.36
N HIS A 978 -45.31 -11.14 9.65
CA HIS A 978 -44.29 -10.81 8.66
C HIS A 978 -43.02 -11.65 8.88
N ARG A 979 -42.48 -12.21 7.79
CA ARG A 979 -41.29 -13.07 7.83
C ARG A 979 -40.03 -12.30 7.49
N PHE A 980 -39.09 -12.30 8.43
CA PHE A 980 -37.79 -11.66 8.28
C PHE A 980 -36.73 -12.72 7.97
N ARG A 981 -35.84 -12.43 7.02
CA ARG A 981 -34.59 -13.18 6.84
C ARG A 981 -33.42 -12.24 6.63
N LEU A 982 -32.37 -12.41 7.43
CA LEU A 982 -31.13 -11.67 7.34
C LEU A 982 -30.01 -12.60 6.85
N HIS A 983 -29.50 -12.34 5.66
CA HIS A 983 -28.35 -13.03 5.08
C HIS A 983 -27.07 -12.29 5.46
N VAL A 984 -26.26 -12.86 6.33
CA VAL A 984 -25.03 -12.27 6.85
C VAL A 984 -23.82 -12.93 6.21
N TYR A 985 -22.84 -12.13 5.80
CA TYR A 985 -21.59 -12.56 5.18
C TYR A 985 -20.42 -12.16 6.10
N GLY A 986 -19.62 -13.14 6.52
CA GLY A 986 -18.48 -12.91 7.42
C GLY A 986 -17.23 -12.44 6.67
N SER A 987 -16.17 -12.09 7.41
CA SER A 987 -14.84 -11.89 6.82
C SER A 987 -14.08 -13.22 6.70
N ALA A 988 -12.99 -13.21 5.95
CA ALA A 988 -12.16 -14.40 5.77
C ALA A 988 -11.17 -14.64 6.93
N ALA A 989 -11.14 -13.74 7.92
CA ALA A 989 -10.22 -13.74 9.06
C ALA A 989 -10.12 -15.10 9.76
N ASN A 990 -11.26 -15.67 10.13
CA ASN A 990 -11.31 -16.95 10.86
C ASN A 990 -10.74 -18.13 10.05
N LYS A 991 -10.78 -18.07 8.73
CA LYS A 991 -10.21 -19.09 7.86
C LYS A 991 -8.72 -18.85 7.61
N HIS A 992 -8.32 -17.63 7.26
CA HIS A 992 -6.98 -17.36 6.71
C HIS A 992 -6.01 -16.63 7.65
N MET A 993 -6.48 -15.82 8.61
CA MET A 993 -5.59 -15.03 9.47
C MET A 993 -4.77 -15.94 10.40
N LEU A 994 -3.44 -15.87 10.28
CA LEU A 994 -2.49 -16.63 11.10
C LEU A 994 -2.18 -15.90 12.43
N GLY A 995 -1.61 -16.62 13.39
CA GLY A 995 -1.12 -16.05 14.66
C GLY A 995 -2.17 -15.52 15.66
N SER A 996 -3.44 -15.42 15.27
CA SER A 996 -4.51 -14.80 16.05
C SER A 996 -5.67 -15.76 16.34
N GLY A 997 -6.36 -15.51 17.46
CA GLY A 997 -7.56 -16.26 17.83
C GLY A 997 -8.75 -15.92 16.91
N PRO A 998 -9.82 -16.76 16.94
CA PRO A 998 -11.01 -16.50 16.15
C PRO A 998 -11.66 -15.18 16.56
N VAL A 999 -12.02 -14.36 15.57
CA VAL A 999 -12.70 -13.08 15.76
C VAL A 999 -14.21 -13.25 15.70
N ALA A 1000 -14.92 -12.36 16.39
CA ALA A 1000 -16.37 -12.35 16.39
C ALA A 1000 -16.92 -11.99 15.00
N GLN A 1001 -17.79 -12.84 14.46
CA GLN A 1001 -18.43 -12.67 13.16
C GLN A 1001 -19.93 -12.96 13.24
N GLY A 1002 -20.70 -12.46 12.27
CA GLY A 1002 -22.14 -12.64 12.20
C GLY A 1002 -22.92 -11.48 12.82
N TRP A 1003 -24.17 -11.74 13.19
CA TRP A 1003 -24.97 -10.80 13.98
C TRP A 1003 -24.57 -10.94 15.45
N ILE A 1004 -24.13 -9.82 16.04
CA ILE A 1004 -23.67 -9.76 17.43
C ILE A 1004 -24.60 -8.83 18.24
N GLY A 1005 -25.05 -9.30 19.40
CA GLY A 1005 -25.90 -8.52 20.31
C GLY A 1005 -27.39 -8.51 19.95
N LYS A 1006 -28.07 -7.42 20.33
CA LYS A 1006 -29.54 -7.26 20.25
C LYS A 1006 -29.99 -6.68 18.92
N ALA A 1007 -31.31 -6.69 18.70
CA ALA A 1007 -31.96 -6.01 17.59
C ALA A 1007 -33.27 -5.36 18.01
N TRP A 1008 -33.65 -4.33 17.27
CA TRP A 1008 -34.85 -3.54 17.51
C TRP A 1008 -35.59 -3.24 16.22
N LEU A 1009 -36.91 -3.24 16.30
CA LEU A 1009 -37.74 -2.47 15.39
C LEU A 1009 -37.80 -1.03 15.90
N CYS A 1010 -37.31 -0.12 15.07
CA CYS A 1010 -37.21 1.30 15.32
C CYS A 1010 -38.34 2.02 14.59
N ARG A 1011 -39.21 2.71 15.33
CA ARG A 1011 -40.19 3.62 14.72
C ARG A 1011 -39.45 4.87 14.26
N MET A 1012 -39.50 5.14 12.97
CA MET A 1012 -38.90 6.32 12.36
C MET A 1012 -39.84 7.53 12.53
N GLY A 1013 -39.27 8.74 12.54
CA GLY A 1013 -40.03 9.98 12.72
C GLY A 1013 -39.69 11.05 11.72
#